data_AF-A0A0D0A4X4-F1
#
_entry.id   AF-A0A0D0A4X4-F1
#
_cell.length_a   1.000
_cell.length_b   1.000
_cell.length_c   1.000
_cell.angle_alpha   90.00
_cell.angle_beta   90.00
_cell.angle_gamma   90.00
#
_symmetry.space_group_name_H-M   'P 1'
#
loop_
_entity.id
_entity.type
_entity.pdbx_description
1 polymer ?
#
loop_
_entity_poly.entity_id
_entity_poly.type
_entity_poly.pdbx_seq_one_letter_code
_entity_poly.pdbx_strand_id
1 'polypeptide(L)'
;MADYSAFAVPEFDANEYANAVLSGEPYPSAAATGSSTDAHMLGQPQMRGSMPRSMLNTLSILEPAREDISVAISKLDLGIEDASKQIKALVTAHHEDLLLYSSNTRHLSGLLASVRQGLDDVESSIDQLRRKVRQPYESLQKQVTRLQRIHHANNALRRIGRFFVLEKRLETLAEELTRYELGAGRMSEGERDRPKDVGAIDGARLSTESHEEKGRVIAKAALTITELGALLDEGSDIEGDQQDASLFGATTAGSSNHVSLCSVNIVAAYIPFISDTRAKVTKEVEAMVIQGLTALDQSLLASSLQAAYNLRMLPQLVASLMKDLTDAVERLIRNAFDLLSMSKEIIAKEPQQVSQSLLYKSRVRTEPTSVTAPQFAAALWTRLESLIEQMSNCCVKVYTLEKVLNLKRDPATGISFLDVSMKSLENKPSSTFWASLGMTLEKCCWDAAKSSTFLQQTLSSGYLRLLRLFHEFFASIALHTDTVYTESHQSPETVVVLRALSTFEGIYLSRSLTRLNEAVSQAFSAGTRAPPSANDGIAIARLITNELDSARFDPLLLRAVAKNVATTLDNVVTKADALISTERSAVSLLGPLATPQQVLNGQVASCLYYSYTKLSTLMEDHPATIFALIQPGINKILTRYDCVINPLLAAIRNEIAAIISRIHRVDLQKSVDSMAGMTGPSLYMKDLVNKLDFVKASILSNFAQEIARSWIPGIVKYVIRTFVLHASIASPLTEVGKLQLTTDMTELEFALSAFLVDNLQGKRGGSLESIGEEYKMLRAMRPLLFLENSNLGSSERTAGLPPLIVLHHILVRSPIPLPHTLHGWQETEYVRWIEDHSPQEAYSLIESSLMQWQCKSGAGEYTQLAWMVLQHAKGEP
;
A
#
# COMPACT_ATOMS: atom_id res chain seq x y z
N MET A 1 5.27 -75.77 45.17
CA MET A 1 6.30 -74.79 44.76
C MET A 1 6.55 -73.95 45.99
N ALA A 2 7.80 -73.70 46.40
CA ALA A 2 8.01 -72.97 47.65
C ALA A 2 7.55 -71.51 47.48
N ASP A 3 6.33 -71.23 47.94
CA ASP A 3 5.69 -69.92 47.87
C ASP A 3 6.39 -68.97 48.86
N TYR A 4 7.38 -68.24 48.37
CA TYR A 4 8.09 -67.21 49.13
C TYR A 4 7.21 -65.98 49.47
N SER A 5 5.96 -65.95 49.01
CA SER A 5 4.98 -64.89 49.30
C SER A 5 4.47 -64.91 50.75
N ALA A 6 4.45 -66.07 51.42
CA ALA A 6 3.93 -66.18 52.79
C ALA A 6 4.81 -65.48 53.85
N PHE A 7 6.13 -65.41 53.63
CA PHE A 7 7.10 -64.79 54.54
C PHE A 7 7.19 -63.27 54.41
N ALA A 8 6.51 -62.68 53.42
CA ALA A 8 6.56 -61.24 53.13
C ALA A 8 5.38 -60.45 53.74
N VAL A 9 4.47 -61.12 54.46
CA VAL A 9 3.29 -60.48 55.10
C VAL A 9 3.64 -60.07 56.55
N PRO A 10 3.28 -58.85 57.01
CA PRO A 10 3.68 -58.33 58.32
C PRO A 10 3.17 -59.14 59.54
N GLU A 11 2.14 -59.96 59.37
CA GLU A 11 1.49 -60.76 60.42
C GLU A 11 1.87 -62.25 60.38
N PHE A 12 3.00 -62.59 59.74
CA PHE A 12 3.48 -63.97 59.65
C PHE A 12 3.83 -64.56 61.04
N ASP A 13 3.11 -65.61 61.47
CA ASP A 13 3.40 -66.38 62.67
C ASP A 13 4.10 -67.71 62.33
N ALA A 14 5.37 -67.83 62.75
CA ALA A 14 6.20 -68.99 62.50
C ALA A 14 5.67 -70.28 63.16
N ASN A 15 4.97 -70.18 64.29
CA ASN A 15 4.43 -71.36 64.98
C ASN A 15 3.21 -71.91 64.25
N GLU A 16 2.39 -71.04 63.66
CA GLU A 16 1.21 -71.45 62.89
C GLU A 16 1.60 -72.05 61.54
N TYR A 17 2.61 -71.49 60.88
CA TYR A 17 3.23 -72.11 59.71
C TYR A 17 3.84 -73.47 60.03
N ALA A 18 4.58 -73.60 61.14
CA ALA A 18 5.15 -74.88 61.57
C ALA A 18 4.04 -75.92 61.89
N ASN A 19 2.94 -75.49 62.52
CA ASN A 19 1.79 -76.36 62.78
C ASN A 19 1.08 -76.79 61.48
N ALA A 20 0.93 -75.89 60.49
CA ALA A 20 0.34 -76.22 59.19
C ALA A 20 1.22 -77.22 58.39
N VAL A 21 2.54 -77.07 58.47
CA VAL A 21 3.50 -78.03 57.89
C VAL A 21 3.45 -79.38 58.63
N LEU A 22 3.29 -79.38 59.95
CA LEU A 22 3.17 -80.60 60.75
C LEU A 22 1.81 -81.31 60.56
N SER A 23 0.73 -80.58 60.27
CA SER A 23 -0.61 -81.11 60.02
C SER A 23 -0.86 -81.50 58.54
N GLY A 24 0.02 -81.07 57.62
CA GLY A 24 -0.10 -81.38 56.19
C GLY A 24 -1.13 -80.54 55.43
N GLU A 25 -1.58 -79.42 56.01
CA GLU A 25 -2.53 -78.49 55.37
C GLU A 25 -1.82 -77.26 54.76
N PRO A 26 -2.26 -76.71 53.61
CA PRO A 26 -1.64 -75.54 53.00
C PRO A 26 -1.97 -74.23 53.76
N TYR A 27 -0.94 -73.41 54.02
CA TYR A 27 -1.05 -72.11 54.70
C TYR A 27 -1.75 -71.07 53.80
N PRO A 28 -2.77 -70.33 54.29
CA PRO A 28 -3.59 -69.47 53.43
C PRO A 28 -2.82 -68.24 52.91
N SER A 29 -2.76 -68.06 51.57
CA SER A 29 -2.13 -66.91 50.90
C SER A 29 -3.20 -65.97 50.35
N ALA A 30 -3.28 -64.73 50.87
CA ALA A 30 -4.28 -63.74 50.49
C ALA A 30 -3.76 -62.79 49.38
N ALA A 31 -4.28 -62.91 48.15
CA ALA A 31 -4.26 -61.82 47.16
C ALA A 31 -5.33 -61.99 46.05
N ALA A 32 -6.13 -60.93 45.88
CA ALA A 32 -7.15 -60.64 44.84
C ALA A 32 -8.46 -61.46 44.93
N THR A 33 -9.67 -60.88 45.02
CA THR A 33 -10.22 -59.69 44.34
C THR A 33 -11.28 -58.98 45.19
N GLY A 34 -11.51 -57.70 44.92
CA GLY A 34 -12.42 -56.84 45.68
C GLY A 34 -13.92 -56.94 45.37
N SER A 35 -14.61 -56.02 46.06
CA SER A 35 -15.97 -55.49 45.96
C SER A 35 -17.16 -56.30 46.49
N SER A 36 -17.71 -55.70 47.55
CA SER A 36 -19.12 -55.50 47.93
C SER A 36 -19.94 -56.61 48.62
N THR A 37 -20.22 -56.26 49.88
CA THR A 37 -21.51 -56.30 50.59
C THR A 37 -22.01 -57.62 51.18
N ASP A 38 -21.97 -57.60 52.51
CA ASP A 38 -22.99 -58.00 53.47
C ASP A 38 -23.23 -59.48 53.82
N ALA A 39 -22.80 -59.74 55.06
CA ALA A 39 -23.57 -60.34 56.14
C ALA A 39 -23.82 -61.85 56.11
N HIS A 40 -23.05 -62.58 56.93
CA HIS A 40 -23.55 -63.62 57.86
C HIS A 40 -22.37 -64.17 58.69
N MET A 41 -22.33 -63.91 60.00
CA MET A 41 -21.28 -64.36 60.91
C MET A 41 -21.89 -64.72 62.27
N LEU A 42 -21.91 -66.01 62.62
CA LEU A 42 -22.07 -66.59 63.97
C LEU A 42 -22.12 -68.13 63.83
N GLY A 43 -21.26 -68.85 64.59
CA GLY A 43 -21.55 -70.25 64.97
C GLY A 43 -20.44 -71.30 64.75
N GLN A 44 -19.64 -71.51 65.81
CA GLN A 44 -18.98 -72.77 66.24
C GLN A 44 -19.77 -74.07 65.88
N PRO A 45 -19.17 -75.29 65.76
CA PRO A 45 -18.64 -76.04 66.93
C PRO A 45 -17.64 -77.23 66.74
N GLN A 46 -17.06 -77.65 67.88
CA GLN A 46 -16.83 -79.04 68.38
C GLN A 46 -15.97 -80.12 67.64
N MET A 47 -14.87 -80.50 68.30
CA MET A 47 -14.55 -81.80 68.93
C MET A 47 -14.87 -83.15 68.22
N ARG A 48 -13.80 -83.91 67.90
CA ARG A 48 -13.62 -85.39 67.89
C ARG A 48 -12.08 -85.62 67.89
N GLY A 49 -11.38 -86.42 68.67
CA GLY A 49 -11.69 -87.54 69.56
C GLY A 49 -10.93 -88.80 69.11
N SER A 50 -9.82 -89.18 69.78
CA SER A 50 -9.30 -90.57 69.87
C SER A 50 -8.22 -90.77 70.96
N MET A 51 -8.61 -91.41 72.07
CA MET A 51 -7.99 -92.54 72.81
C MET A 51 -6.47 -92.57 73.21
N PRO A 52 -6.08 -93.27 74.32
CA PRO A 52 -6.62 -93.16 75.70
C PRO A 52 -5.52 -93.29 76.81
N ARG A 53 -5.82 -92.90 78.06
CA ARG A 53 -5.60 -93.78 79.24
C ARG A 53 -6.27 -93.23 80.51
N SER A 54 -7.30 -93.97 80.91
CA SER A 54 -8.09 -93.94 82.16
C SER A 54 -7.22 -93.72 83.41
N MET A 55 -7.37 -92.58 84.09
CA MET A 55 -8.23 -92.33 85.26
C MET A 55 -7.92 -93.13 86.54
N LEU A 56 -7.38 -92.36 87.50
CA LEU A 56 -7.88 -92.13 88.88
C LEU A 56 -7.68 -93.21 89.97
N ASN A 57 -7.64 -92.67 91.20
CA ASN A 57 -7.71 -93.32 92.52
C ASN A 57 -6.40 -93.97 93.02
N THR A 58 -6.00 -93.90 94.29
CA THR A 58 -6.61 -93.57 95.60
C THR A 58 -5.45 -93.67 96.61
N LEU A 59 -5.14 -92.70 97.47
CA LEU A 59 -5.69 -92.50 98.82
C LEU A 59 -6.02 -93.77 99.62
N SER A 60 -5.25 -94.01 100.70
CA SER A 60 -5.74 -94.18 102.09
C SER A 60 -4.94 -95.25 102.86
N ILE A 61 -5.11 -95.17 104.19
CA ILE A 61 -4.78 -96.13 105.26
C ILE A 61 -3.51 -95.75 106.03
N LEU A 62 -3.60 -94.93 107.08
CA LEU A 62 -4.26 -95.10 108.40
C LEU A 62 -3.62 -96.20 109.26
N GLU A 63 -2.91 -95.77 110.32
CA GLU A 63 -3.43 -95.73 111.71
C GLU A 63 -4.07 -97.00 112.34
N PRO A 64 -4.27 -97.04 113.67
CA PRO A 64 -3.63 -97.97 114.61
C PRO A 64 -4.61 -99.03 115.16
N ALA A 65 -4.20 -100.01 115.96
CA ALA A 65 -4.33 -99.94 117.42
C ALA A 65 -3.69 -101.16 118.14
N ARG A 66 -2.80 -100.85 119.09
CA ARG A 66 -2.52 -101.50 120.39
C ARG A 66 -2.55 -103.03 120.51
N GLU A 67 -1.41 -103.64 120.23
CA GLU A 67 -0.89 -104.88 120.86
C GLU A 67 0.59 -104.63 121.23
N ASP A 68 1.11 -105.30 122.26
CA ASP A 68 2.34 -104.96 122.98
C ASP A 68 3.59 -104.71 122.10
N ILE A 69 4.21 -103.53 122.26
CA ILE A 69 5.29 -102.91 121.45
C ILE A 69 6.47 -103.85 121.12
N SER A 70 6.75 -104.84 121.96
CA SER A 70 7.89 -105.75 121.75
C SER A 70 7.69 -106.72 120.59
N VAL A 71 6.45 -107.09 120.27
CA VAL A 71 6.17 -108.01 119.14
C VAL A 71 6.34 -107.29 117.79
N ALA A 72 6.01 -106.00 117.72
CA ALA A 72 6.11 -105.20 116.49
C ALA A 72 7.55 -104.94 116.03
N ILE A 73 8.48 -104.73 116.96
CA ILE A 73 9.89 -104.45 116.62
C ILE A 73 10.55 -105.67 115.95
N SER A 74 10.27 -106.88 116.46
CA SER A 74 10.86 -108.11 115.89
C SER A 74 10.44 -108.38 114.43
N LYS A 75 9.21 -108.03 114.04
CA LYS A 75 8.75 -108.14 112.65
C LYS A 75 9.38 -107.09 111.73
N LEU A 76 9.76 -105.93 112.27
CA LEU A 76 10.31 -104.82 111.48
C LEU A 76 11.79 -105.07 111.15
N ASP A 77 12.58 -105.60 112.09
CA ASP A 77 13.98 -105.96 111.84
C ASP A 77 14.12 -107.05 110.76
N LEU A 78 13.25 -108.07 110.78
CA LEU A 78 13.22 -109.10 109.73
C LEU A 78 12.90 -108.54 108.34
N GLY A 79 12.07 -107.49 108.24
CA GLY A 79 11.75 -106.85 106.96
C GLY A 79 12.89 -105.99 106.40
N ILE A 80 13.69 -105.37 107.27
CA ILE A 80 14.82 -104.53 106.85
C ILE A 80 15.97 -105.37 106.26
N GLU A 81 16.24 -106.55 106.84
CA GLU A 81 17.31 -107.42 106.32
C GLU A 81 17.04 -107.92 104.89
N ASP A 82 15.79 -108.20 104.54
CA ASP A 82 15.44 -108.75 103.22
C ASP A 82 15.57 -107.70 102.10
N ALA A 83 15.17 -106.44 102.36
CA ALA A 83 15.30 -105.33 101.40
C ALA A 83 16.76 -104.97 101.08
N SER A 84 17.65 -105.03 102.07
CA SER A 84 19.08 -104.71 101.88
C SER A 84 19.77 -105.71 100.93
N LYS A 85 19.31 -106.96 100.93
CA LYS A 85 19.88 -108.03 100.12
C LYS A 85 19.57 -107.87 98.63
N GLN A 86 18.38 -107.40 98.27
CA GLN A 86 17.96 -107.24 96.88
C GLN A 86 18.68 -106.06 96.17
N ILE A 87 18.92 -104.94 96.87
CA ILE A 87 19.57 -103.75 96.26
C ILE A 87 21.02 -104.03 95.84
N LYS A 88 21.78 -104.79 96.65
CA LYS A 88 23.18 -105.10 96.33
C LYS A 88 23.33 -105.97 95.08
N ALA A 89 22.36 -106.84 94.79
CA ALA A 89 22.40 -107.70 93.62
C ALA A 89 22.22 -106.92 92.31
N LEU A 90 21.44 -105.83 92.31
CA LEU A 90 21.14 -105.06 91.10
C LEU A 90 22.30 -104.15 90.68
N VAL A 91 22.96 -103.50 91.64
CA VAL A 91 24.03 -102.52 91.37
C VAL A 91 25.29 -103.19 90.82
N THR A 92 25.56 -104.43 91.23
CA THR A 92 26.74 -105.17 90.77
C THR A 92 26.62 -105.63 89.31
N ALA A 93 25.43 -105.69 88.73
CA ALA A 93 25.22 -106.20 87.38
C ALA A 93 25.47 -105.19 86.24
N HIS A 94 25.44 -103.86 86.48
CA HIS A 94 25.32 -102.86 85.40
C HIS A 94 26.29 -101.66 85.47
N HIS A 95 27.48 -101.78 86.06
CA HIS A 95 28.35 -100.61 86.25
C HIS A 95 29.16 -100.17 85.00
N GLU A 96 29.41 -101.05 84.02
CA GLU A 96 30.34 -100.74 82.91
C GLU A 96 29.72 -99.83 81.84
N ASP A 97 28.44 -100.03 81.50
CA ASP A 97 27.76 -99.26 80.46
C ASP A 97 27.61 -97.77 80.78
N LEU A 98 27.53 -97.44 82.08
CA LEU A 98 27.32 -96.06 82.55
C LEU A 98 28.55 -95.15 82.34
N LEU A 99 29.75 -95.71 82.30
CA LEU A 99 30.98 -94.93 82.17
C LEU A 99 31.24 -94.47 80.73
N LEU A 100 30.80 -95.23 79.73
CA LEU A 100 31.11 -94.96 78.33
C LEU A 100 30.30 -93.76 77.78
N TYR A 101 29.02 -93.64 78.16
CA TYR A 101 28.14 -92.52 77.77
C TYR A 101 28.58 -91.16 78.34
N SER A 102 29.28 -91.14 79.48
CA SER A 102 29.78 -89.92 80.12
C SER A 102 30.89 -89.24 79.32
N SER A 103 31.76 -90.02 78.68
CA SER A 103 32.95 -89.47 77.99
C SER A 103 32.60 -88.75 76.68
N ASN A 104 31.74 -89.34 75.84
CA ASN A 104 31.37 -88.76 74.53
C ASN A 104 30.57 -87.45 74.67
N THR A 105 29.72 -87.37 75.68
CA THR A 105 28.94 -86.16 75.99
C THR A 105 29.86 -84.98 76.33
N ARG A 106 31.01 -85.23 76.96
CA ARG A 106 31.96 -84.20 77.36
C ARG A 106 32.71 -83.58 76.18
N HIS A 107 33.01 -84.35 75.14
CA HIS A 107 33.74 -83.84 73.96
C HIS A 107 32.87 -82.98 73.05
N LEU A 108 31.59 -83.35 72.89
CA LEU A 108 30.63 -82.59 72.08
C LEU A 108 30.26 -81.24 72.72
N SER A 109 30.22 -81.21 74.06
CA SER A 109 30.09 -79.98 74.84
C SER A 109 31.23 -78.98 74.58
N GLY A 110 32.47 -79.46 74.39
CA GLY A 110 33.62 -78.60 74.12
C GLY A 110 33.58 -77.90 72.75
N LEU A 111 33.16 -78.61 71.70
CA LEU A 111 33.02 -78.01 70.36
C LEU A 111 31.89 -76.98 70.30
N LEU A 112 30.75 -77.29 70.92
CA LEU A 112 29.63 -76.35 71.06
C LEU A 112 30.03 -75.08 71.83
N ALA A 113 30.88 -75.19 72.85
CA ALA A 113 31.39 -74.03 73.56
C ALA A 113 32.23 -73.11 72.66
N SER A 114 33.08 -73.67 71.78
CA SER A 114 33.90 -72.85 70.86
C SER A 114 33.07 -72.17 69.77
N VAL A 115 32.06 -72.85 69.24
CA VAL A 115 31.14 -72.26 68.24
C VAL A 115 30.33 -71.15 68.87
N ARG A 116 29.89 -71.33 70.12
CA ARG A 116 29.18 -70.29 70.87
C ARG A 116 30.07 -69.07 71.09
N GLN A 117 31.32 -69.26 71.49
CA GLN A 117 32.30 -68.19 71.64
C GLN A 117 32.53 -67.42 70.32
N GLY A 118 32.68 -68.11 69.20
CA GLY A 118 32.83 -67.47 67.89
C GLY A 118 31.58 -66.71 67.43
N LEU A 119 30.38 -67.20 67.78
CA LEU A 119 29.13 -66.49 67.53
C LEU A 119 29.04 -65.22 68.36
N ASP A 120 29.42 -65.29 69.64
CA ASP A 120 29.46 -64.14 70.56
C ASP A 120 30.45 -63.06 70.07
N ASP A 121 31.61 -63.47 69.54
CA ASP A 121 32.60 -62.55 68.98
C ASP A 121 32.08 -61.86 67.70
N VAL A 122 31.39 -62.58 66.81
CA VAL A 122 30.76 -61.99 65.62
C VAL A 122 29.65 -61.03 66.00
N GLU A 123 28.79 -61.40 66.95
CA GLU A 123 27.74 -60.52 67.48
C GLU A 123 28.33 -59.23 68.05
N SER A 124 29.44 -59.33 68.80
CA SER A 124 30.15 -58.16 69.32
C SER A 124 30.71 -57.25 68.21
N SER A 125 31.21 -57.83 67.11
CA SER A 125 31.76 -57.08 65.98
C SER A 125 30.67 -56.36 65.18
N ILE A 126 29.49 -56.97 65.02
CA ILE A 126 28.31 -56.36 64.41
C ILE A 126 27.81 -55.19 65.26
N ASP A 127 27.78 -55.35 66.58
CA ASP A 127 27.43 -54.28 67.51
C ASP A 127 28.44 -53.13 67.46
N GLN A 128 29.73 -53.42 67.26
CA GLN A 128 30.75 -52.40 67.12
C GLN A 128 30.62 -51.64 65.78
N LEU A 129 30.31 -52.34 64.69
CA LEU A 129 30.03 -51.73 63.38
C LEU A 129 28.77 -50.84 63.44
N ARG A 130 27.71 -51.32 64.10
CA ARG A 130 26.46 -50.56 64.32
C ARG A 130 26.72 -49.27 65.11
N ARG A 131 27.55 -49.33 66.15
CA ARG A 131 27.96 -48.16 66.95
C ARG A 131 28.84 -47.19 66.17
N LYS A 132 29.80 -47.68 65.37
CA LYS A 132 30.77 -46.82 64.66
C LYS A 132 30.24 -46.22 63.36
N VAL A 133 29.28 -46.85 62.69
CA VAL A 133 28.82 -46.42 61.35
C VAL A 133 27.35 -46.05 61.35
N ARG A 134 26.46 -46.95 61.78
CA ARG A 134 25.01 -46.73 61.66
C ARG A 134 24.50 -45.62 62.57
N GLN A 135 24.90 -45.61 63.84
CA GLN A 135 24.50 -44.56 64.78
C GLN A 135 24.96 -43.15 64.36
N PRO A 136 26.24 -42.92 63.99
CA PRO A 136 26.66 -41.60 63.52
C PRO A 136 26.03 -41.21 62.19
N TYR A 137 25.75 -42.15 61.28
CA TYR A 137 24.98 -41.86 60.06
C TYR A 137 23.54 -41.41 60.37
N GLU A 138 22.82 -42.13 61.24
CA GLU A 138 21.47 -41.75 61.67
C GLU A 138 21.47 -40.39 62.40
N SER A 139 22.50 -40.11 63.19
CA SER A 139 22.68 -38.81 63.85
C SER A 139 22.96 -37.68 62.86
N LEU A 140 23.85 -37.91 61.89
CA LEU A 140 24.16 -36.97 60.82
C LEU A 140 22.92 -36.69 59.96
N GLN A 141 22.15 -37.72 59.59
CA GLN A 141 20.89 -37.56 58.86
C GLN A 141 19.88 -36.73 59.65
N LYS A 142 19.76 -36.95 60.98
CA LYS A 142 18.93 -36.12 61.86
C LYS A 142 19.42 -34.67 61.93
N GLN A 143 20.73 -34.43 61.96
CA GLN A 143 21.30 -33.08 61.98
C GLN A 143 21.14 -32.36 60.63
N VAL A 144 21.35 -33.04 59.51
CA VAL A 144 21.14 -32.50 58.16
C VAL A 144 19.67 -32.16 57.94
N THR A 145 18.75 -33.04 58.32
CA THR A 145 17.30 -32.74 58.23
C THR A 145 16.89 -31.60 59.15
N ARG A 146 17.47 -31.48 60.35
CA ARG A 146 17.26 -30.33 61.25
C ARG A 146 17.79 -29.03 60.64
N LEU A 147 18.99 -29.06 60.05
CA LEU A 147 19.60 -27.91 59.39
C LEU A 147 18.76 -27.46 58.18
N GLN A 148 18.31 -28.41 57.36
CA GLN A 148 17.40 -28.15 56.25
C GLN A 148 16.11 -27.49 56.76
N ARG A 149 15.45 -28.03 57.80
CA ARG A 149 14.24 -27.41 58.37
C ARG A 149 14.47 -25.99 58.88
N ILE A 150 15.60 -25.73 59.54
CA ILE A 150 15.96 -24.37 59.99
C ILE A 150 16.19 -23.43 58.79
N HIS A 151 16.85 -23.90 57.73
CA HIS A 151 17.07 -23.10 56.53
C HIS A 151 15.75 -22.77 55.82
N HIS A 152 14.84 -23.75 55.68
CA HIS A 152 13.50 -23.52 55.13
C HIS A 152 12.71 -22.51 55.98
N ALA A 153 12.73 -22.65 57.31
CA ALA A 153 12.08 -21.71 58.23
C ALA A 153 12.65 -20.29 58.13
N ASN A 154 13.99 -20.15 58.04
CA ASN A 154 14.64 -18.85 57.88
C ASN A 154 14.30 -18.22 56.52
N ASN A 155 14.28 -19.01 55.44
CA ASN A 155 13.90 -18.52 54.11
C ASN A 155 12.41 -18.11 54.05
N ALA A 156 11.52 -18.83 54.74
CA ALA A 156 10.12 -18.43 54.88
C ALA A 156 10.00 -17.13 55.69
N LEU A 157 10.71 -17.00 56.81
CA LEU A 157 10.69 -15.80 57.65
C LEU A 157 11.23 -14.56 56.91
N ARG A 158 12.29 -14.72 56.11
CA ARG A 158 12.83 -13.65 55.26
C ARG A 158 11.83 -13.22 54.18
N ARG A 159 11.12 -14.16 53.57
CA ARG A 159 10.08 -13.88 52.57
C ARG A 159 8.86 -13.18 53.18
N ILE A 160 8.41 -13.62 54.36
CA ILE A 160 7.37 -12.94 55.14
C ILE A 160 7.83 -11.52 55.54
N GLY A 161 9.08 -11.36 55.98
CA GLY A 161 9.62 -10.03 56.30
C GLY A 161 9.67 -9.08 55.10
N ARG A 162 10.04 -9.59 53.91
CA ARG A 162 9.97 -8.82 52.65
C ARG A 162 8.52 -8.48 52.28
N PHE A 163 7.59 -9.42 52.44
CA PHE A 163 6.16 -9.20 52.20
C PHE A 163 5.62 -8.05 53.05
N PHE A 164 5.88 -8.02 54.36
CA PHE A 164 5.41 -6.92 55.23
C PHE A 164 5.98 -5.55 54.87
N VAL A 165 7.24 -5.48 54.43
CA VAL A 165 7.85 -4.22 54.00
C VAL A 165 7.15 -3.68 52.75
N LEU A 166 6.84 -4.57 51.81
CA LEU A 166 6.12 -4.23 50.58
C LEU A 166 4.65 -3.92 50.82
N GLU A 167 4.00 -4.62 51.74
CA GLU A 167 2.64 -4.37 52.20
C GLU A 167 2.50 -2.97 52.80
N LYS A 168 3.36 -2.61 53.77
CA LYS A 168 3.35 -1.26 54.35
C LYS A 168 3.60 -0.18 53.31
N ARG A 169 4.47 -0.45 52.34
CA ARG A 169 4.70 0.46 51.22
C ARG A 169 3.45 0.60 50.36
N LEU A 170 2.74 -0.49 50.08
CA LEU A 170 1.48 -0.47 49.32
C LEU A 170 0.37 0.29 50.07
N GLU A 171 0.26 0.12 51.38
CA GLU A 171 -0.69 0.90 52.22
C GLU A 171 -0.42 2.40 52.12
N THR A 172 0.84 2.83 52.29
CA THR A 172 1.19 4.25 52.17
C THR A 172 0.89 4.82 50.78
N LEU A 173 1.13 4.05 49.72
CA LEU A 173 0.85 4.46 48.35
C LEU A 173 -0.66 4.47 48.04
N ALA A 174 -1.44 3.57 48.63
CA ALA A 174 -2.89 3.55 48.51
C ALA A 174 -3.55 4.75 49.23
N GLU A 175 -2.99 5.16 50.37
CA GLU A 175 -3.39 6.38 51.08
C GLU A 175 -3.03 7.66 50.31
N GLU A 176 -1.90 7.67 49.60
CA GLU A 176 -1.54 8.77 48.69
C GLU A 176 -2.51 8.83 47.49
N LEU A 177 -2.82 7.69 46.88
CA LEU A 177 -3.76 7.61 45.76
C LEU A 177 -5.14 8.16 46.13
N THR A 178 -5.67 7.74 47.28
CA THR A 178 -6.97 8.20 47.80
C THR A 178 -6.97 9.70 48.15
N ARG A 179 -5.83 10.25 48.60
CA ARG A 179 -5.68 11.71 48.80
C ARG A 179 -5.77 12.49 47.49
N TYR A 180 -5.18 11.99 46.40
CA TYR A 180 -5.31 12.64 45.08
C TYR A 180 -6.74 12.55 44.53
N GLU A 181 -7.44 11.44 44.74
CA GLU A 181 -8.87 11.30 44.37
C GLU A 181 -9.77 12.28 45.13
N LEU A 182 -9.56 12.46 46.44
CA LEU A 182 -10.33 13.38 47.28
C LEU A 182 -9.97 14.85 47.02
N GLY A 183 -8.71 15.14 46.66
CA GLY A 183 -8.25 16.48 46.28
C GLY A 183 -8.90 17.01 45.00
N ALA A 184 -9.18 16.12 44.04
CA ALA A 184 -9.90 16.47 42.81
C ALA A 184 -11.36 16.91 43.08
N GLY A 185 -12.00 16.36 44.12
CA GLY A 185 -13.38 16.70 44.49
C GLY A 185 -13.55 18.11 45.09
N ARG A 186 -12.53 18.61 45.83
CA ARG A 186 -12.61 19.93 46.49
C ARG A 186 -12.40 21.12 45.57
N MET A 187 -11.72 20.94 44.44
CA MET A 187 -11.50 22.03 43.47
C MET A 187 -12.74 22.35 42.62
N SER A 188 -13.72 21.44 42.56
CA SER A 188 -14.93 21.64 41.73
C SER A 188 -16.02 22.52 42.38
N GLU A 189 -15.98 22.77 43.70
CA GLU A 189 -17.04 23.53 44.39
C GLU A 189 -16.61 24.94 44.85
N GLY A 190 -15.31 25.26 44.87
CA GLY A 190 -14.80 26.48 45.52
C GLY A 190 -14.61 27.72 44.62
N GLU A 191 -14.74 27.62 43.30
CA GLU A 191 -14.22 28.65 42.38
C GLU A 191 -15.32 29.36 41.56
N ARG A 192 -16.33 29.94 42.25
CA ARG A 192 -17.33 30.82 41.61
C ARG A 192 -17.26 32.31 41.97
N ASP A 193 -16.39 32.73 42.87
CA ASP A 193 -16.30 34.15 43.24
C ASP A 193 -14.86 34.61 43.41
N ARG A 194 -14.22 34.99 42.29
CA ARG A 194 -13.13 35.98 42.25
C ARG A 194 -12.96 36.51 40.81
N PRO A 195 -12.74 37.82 40.63
CA PRO A 195 -12.68 38.44 39.32
C PRO A 195 -11.41 38.02 38.57
N LYS A 196 -11.58 37.71 37.29
CA LYS A 196 -10.53 37.37 36.33
C LYS A 196 -9.70 38.62 36.03
N ASP A 197 -8.49 38.69 36.53
CA ASP A 197 -7.36 39.26 35.79
C ASP A 197 -6.04 38.85 36.47
N VAL A 198 -5.09 38.37 35.65
CA VAL A 198 -3.68 38.03 35.96
C VAL A 198 -3.39 36.67 36.64
N GLY A 199 -3.84 35.54 36.06
CA GLY A 199 -3.42 34.22 36.59
C GLY A 199 -3.64 32.96 35.72
N ALA A 200 -3.85 33.06 34.40
CA ALA A 200 -4.17 31.90 33.57
C ALA A 200 -2.98 30.97 33.26
N ILE A 201 -1.73 31.40 33.51
CA ILE A 201 -0.52 30.65 33.13
C ILE A 201 -0.08 29.68 34.24
N ASP A 202 -0.31 30.01 35.52
CA ASP A 202 0.09 29.15 36.65
C ASP A 202 -0.86 27.95 36.86
N GLY A 203 -2.17 28.11 36.60
CA GLY A 203 -3.15 27.03 36.76
C GLY A 203 -2.94 25.84 35.80
N ALA A 204 -2.42 26.08 34.59
CA ALA A 204 -2.09 25.03 33.64
C ALA A 204 -0.83 24.26 34.05
N ARG A 205 0.20 24.94 34.58
CA ARG A 205 1.43 24.29 35.07
C ARG A 205 1.19 23.43 36.31
N LEU A 206 0.39 23.93 37.25
CA LEU A 206 0.03 23.22 38.49
C LEU A 206 -0.80 21.95 38.22
N SER A 207 -1.65 21.95 37.18
CA SER A 207 -2.44 20.78 36.81
C SER A 207 -1.62 19.71 36.09
N THR A 208 -0.69 20.08 35.20
CA THR A 208 0.22 19.13 34.54
C THR A 208 1.17 18.47 35.55
N GLU A 209 1.73 19.22 36.50
CA GLU A 209 2.59 18.67 37.55
C GLU A 209 1.83 17.67 38.45
N SER A 210 0.59 17.98 38.81
CA SER A 210 -0.29 17.10 39.59
C SER A 210 -0.61 15.79 38.86
N HIS A 211 -0.88 15.84 37.56
CA HIS A 211 -1.15 14.67 36.73
C HIS A 211 0.07 13.75 36.56
N GLU A 212 1.27 14.33 36.40
CA GLU A 212 2.52 13.55 36.38
C GLU A 212 2.82 12.91 37.73
N GLU A 213 2.61 13.62 38.83
CA GLU A 213 2.85 13.11 40.17
C GLU A 213 1.89 11.95 40.50
N LYS A 214 0.60 12.10 40.19
CA LYS A 214 -0.39 11.01 40.28
C LYS A 214 0.04 9.80 39.45
N GLY A 215 0.53 10.02 38.22
CA GLY A 215 1.03 8.93 37.37
C GLY A 215 2.25 8.20 37.92
N ARG A 216 3.18 8.92 38.56
CA ARG A 216 4.35 8.30 39.23
C ARG A 216 3.94 7.47 40.44
N VAL A 217 2.96 7.92 41.22
CA VAL A 217 2.43 7.16 42.38
C VAL A 217 1.78 5.86 41.90
N ILE A 218 0.96 5.93 40.85
CA ILE A 218 0.31 4.76 40.24
C ILE A 218 1.33 3.76 39.68
N ALA A 219 2.37 4.23 38.99
CA ALA A 219 3.44 3.36 38.48
C ALA A 219 4.24 2.67 39.62
N LYS A 220 4.48 3.37 40.73
CA LYS A 220 5.12 2.80 41.93
C LYS A 220 4.23 1.77 42.62
N ALA A 221 2.93 2.06 42.75
CA ALA A 221 1.95 1.14 43.32
C ALA A 221 1.84 -0.15 42.48
N ALA A 222 1.76 -0.01 41.16
CA ALA A 222 1.78 -1.13 40.21
C ALA A 222 3.00 -2.04 40.40
N LEU A 223 4.19 -1.45 40.52
CA LEU A 223 5.45 -2.19 40.72
C LEU A 223 5.41 -2.97 42.05
N THR A 224 5.01 -2.32 43.14
CA THR A 224 4.89 -2.99 44.45
C THR A 224 3.87 -4.13 44.45
N ILE A 225 2.76 -3.98 43.71
CA ILE A 225 1.75 -5.05 43.55
C ILE A 225 2.34 -6.24 42.80
N THR A 226 3.12 -6.03 41.75
CA THR A 226 3.79 -7.14 41.06
C THR A 226 4.91 -7.78 41.86
N GLU A 227 5.67 -7.02 42.65
CA GLU A 227 6.67 -7.59 43.57
C GLU A 227 5.98 -8.47 44.63
N LEU A 228 4.85 -8.01 45.18
CA LEU A 228 4.02 -8.80 46.08
C LEU A 228 3.46 -10.05 45.40
N GLY A 229 2.95 -9.91 44.17
CA GLY A 229 2.45 -11.04 43.37
C GLY A 229 3.53 -12.08 43.09
N ALA A 230 4.73 -11.67 42.69
CA ALA A 230 5.85 -12.58 42.44
C ALA A 230 6.29 -13.33 43.70
N LEU A 231 6.28 -12.66 44.87
CA LEU A 231 6.56 -13.32 46.15
C LEU A 231 5.48 -14.33 46.54
N LEU A 232 4.22 -14.11 46.15
CA LEU A 232 3.10 -15.02 46.38
C LEU A 232 3.09 -16.21 45.41
N ASP A 233 3.47 -15.98 44.14
CA ASP A 233 3.49 -16.97 43.04
C ASP A 233 4.77 -17.84 43.00
N GLU A 234 5.82 -17.52 43.79
CA GLU A 234 7.05 -18.32 43.95
C GLU A 234 6.83 -19.77 44.45
N GLY A 235 5.58 -20.21 44.60
CA GLY A 235 5.16 -21.58 44.89
C GLY A 235 4.61 -22.40 43.71
N SER A 236 4.36 -21.81 42.53
CA SER A 236 3.72 -22.52 41.39
C SER A 236 4.63 -22.86 40.21
N ASP A 237 5.79 -22.21 40.06
CA ASP A 237 6.61 -22.31 38.83
C ASP A 237 7.77 -23.31 38.91
N ILE A 238 7.54 -24.51 39.44
CA ILE A 238 8.48 -25.65 39.29
C ILE A 238 7.74 -26.87 38.70
N GLU A 239 7.13 -26.70 37.54
CA GLU A 239 6.79 -27.83 36.65
C GLU A 239 7.43 -27.69 35.25
N GLY A 240 8.28 -26.69 35.02
CA GLY A 240 8.70 -26.29 33.68
C GLY A 240 10.20 -26.36 33.39
N ASP A 241 11.00 -27.21 34.04
CA ASP A 241 12.42 -27.37 33.66
C ASP A 241 12.99 -28.78 33.95
N GLN A 242 12.30 -29.82 33.45
CA GLN A 242 12.81 -31.20 33.40
C GLN A 242 13.34 -31.55 32.00
N GLN A 243 14.23 -30.75 31.42
CA GLN A 243 15.05 -31.17 30.28
C GLN A 243 16.45 -30.58 30.39
N ASP A 244 17.25 -31.00 31.39
CA ASP A 244 18.72 -31.05 31.29
C ASP A 244 19.40 -31.65 32.54
N ALA A 245 18.93 -32.82 32.99
CA ALA A 245 19.63 -33.58 34.03
C ALA A 245 19.48 -35.10 33.85
N SER A 246 19.87 -35.61 32.68
CA SER A 246 19.88 -37.05 32.36
C SER A 246 21.30 -37.61 32.22
N LEU A 247 22.18 -37.40 33.22
CA LEU A 247 23.49 -38.06 33.18
C LEU A 247 24.11 -38.60 34.48
N PHE A 248 23.45 -38.48 35.64
CA PHE A 248 23.87 -39.27 36.80
C PHE A 248 22.65 -39.72 37.62
N GLY A 249 22.38 -41.02 37.57
CA GLY A 249 21.34 -41.66 38.36
C GLY A 249 21.66 -41.60 39.85
N ALA A 250 20.98 -40.71 40.56
CA ALA A 250 20.74 -40.82 41.99
C ALA A 250 19.35 -40.24 42.27
N THR A 251 18.37 -41.14 42.43
CA THR A 251 17.03 -40.81 42.93
C THR A 251 17.13 -40.33 44.38
N THR A 252 17.31 -39.03 44.59
CA THR A 252 16.92 -38.38 45.84
C THR A 252 15.56 -37.76 45.64
N ALA A 253 14.54 -38.38 46.23
CA ALA A 253 13.23 -37.79 46.45
C ALA A 253 13.38 -36.57 47.40
N GLY A 254 13.80 -35.44 46.84
CA GLY A 254 13.74 -34.13 47.48
C GLY A 254 12.40 -33.50 47.15
N SER A 255 11.35 -33.91 47.88
CA SER A 255 10.08 -33.17 47.91
C SER A 255 10.38 -31.70 48.23
N SER A 256 9.91 -30.83 47.35
CA SER A 256 9.91 -29.37 47.43
C SER A 256 9.15 -28.89 48.68
N ASN A 257 9.79 -28.95 49.85
CA ASN A 257 9.27 -28.39 51.10
C ASN A 257 9.49 -26.86 51.16
N HIS A 258 9.02 -26.13 50.14
CA HIS A 258 8.87 -24.68 50.25
C HIS A 258 7.51 -24.39 50.89
N VAL A 259 7.50 -23.63 52.00
CA VAL A 259 6.26 -23.13 52.59
C VAL A 259 5.67 -22.11 51.64
N SER A 260 4.56 -22.43 50.96
CA SER A 260 3.81 -21.46 50.16
C SER A 260 3.32 -20.34 51.08
N LEU A 261 3.64 -19.09 50.76
CA LEU A 261 3.27 -17.94 51.59
C LEU A 261 1.75 -17.79 51.72
N CYS A 262 0.98 -18.29 50.75
CA CYS A 262 -0.48 -18.31 50.78
C CYS A 262 -1.05 -19.21 51.89
N SER A 263 -0.28 -20.18 52.40
CA SER A 263 -0.69 -21.05 53.51
C SER A 263 -0.52 -20.41 54.89
N VAL A 264 0.09 -19.22 54.97
CA VAL A 264 0.27 -18.48 56.22
C VAL A 264 -0.95 -17.59 56.47
N ASN A 265 -1.70 -17.85 57.55
CA ASN A 265 -2.95 -17.13 57.86
C ASN A 265 -2.86 -15.61 57.82
N ILE A 266 -1.73 -15.04 58.26
CA ILE A 266 -1.53 -13.58 58.27
C ILE A 266 -1.41 -13.06 56.84
N VAL A 267 -0.62 -13.71 55.98
CA VAL A 267 -0.48 -13.35 54.57
C VAL A 267 -1.81 -13.54 53.82
N ALA A 268 -2.52 -14.64 54.10
CA ALA A 268 -3.82 -14.95 53.50
C ALA A 268 -4.89 -13.89 53.81
N ALA A 269 -4.86 -13.28 54.99
CA ALA A 269 -5.77 -12.19 55.36
C ALA A 269 -5.57 -10.91 54.54
N TYR A 270 -4.35 -10.67 54.01
CA TYR A 270 -4.01 -9.49 53.21
C TYR A 270 -4.16 -9.69 51.70
N ILE A 271 -4.34 -10.92 51.21
CA ILE A 271 -4.57 -11.21 49.78
C ILE A 271 -5.78 -10.42 49.21
N PRO A 272 -6.95 -10.34 49.90
CA PRO A 272 -8.08 -9.55 49.41
C PRO A 272 -7.76 -8.06 49.26
N PHE A 273 -6.98 -7.49 50.17
CA PHE A 273 -6.53 -6.10 50.08
C PHE A 273 -5.62 -5.87 48.86
N ILE A 274 -4.71 -6.81 48.59
CA ILE A 274 -3.84 -6.75 47.40
C ILE A 274 -4.67 -6.88 46.11
N SER A 275 -5.68 -7.74 46.07
CA SER A 275 -6.57 -7.85 44.90
C SER A 275 -7.43 -6.60 44.70
N ASP A 276 -7.96 -6.01 45.77
CA ASP A 276 -8.79 -4.81 45.71
C ASP A 276 -7.98 -3.59 45.28
N THR A 277 -6.76 -3.43 45.81
CA THR A 277 -5.83 -2.38 45.40
C THR A 277 -5.37 -2.58 43.96
N ARG A 278 -5.08 -3.81 43.52
CA ARG A 278 -4.81 -4.12 42.11
C ARG A 278 -5.96 -3.71 41.20
N ALA A 279 -7.20 -4.03 41.55
CA ALA A 279 -8.38 -3.65 40.75
C ALA A 279 -8.54 -2.12 40.65
N LYS A 280 -8.33 -1.38 41.76
CA LYS A 280 -8.36 0.09 41.76
C LYS A 280 -7.26 0.69 40.87
N VAL A 281 -6.03 0.22 41.02
CA VAL A 281 -4.89 0.69 40.21
C VAL A 281 -5.13 0.39 38.73
N THR A 282 -5.62 -0.81 38.37
CA THR A 282 -5.98 -1.14 36.98
C THR A 282 -7.00 -0.16 36.41
N LYS A 283 -8.07 0.13 37.14
CA LYS A 283 -9.12 1.07 36.70
C LYS A 283 -8.58 2.49 36.51
N GLU A 284 -7.74 2.97 37.42
CA GLU A 284 -7.11 4.29 37.29
C GLU A 284 -6.10 4.34 36.13
N VAL A 285 -5.36 3.26 35.88
CA VAL A 285 -4.46 3.14 34.71
C VAL A 285 -5.26 3.23 33.41
N GLU A 286 -6.37 2.51 33.28
CA GLU A 286 -7.25 2.59 32.11
C GLU A 286 -7.81 4.01 31.91
N ALA A 287 -8.31 4.64 32.98
CA ALA A 287 -8.83 6.01 32.94
C ALA A 287 -7.74 7.03 32.52
N MET A 288 -6.53 6.89 33.06
CA MET A 288 -5.39 7.74 32.70
C MET A 288 -4.93 7.55 31.25
N VAL A 289 -4.97 6.33 30.72
CA VAL A 289 -4.64 6.08 29.30
C VAL A 289 -5.65 6.78 28.40
N ILE A 290 -6.95 6.62 28.70
CA ILE A 290 -8.01 7.27 27.91
C ILE A 290 -7.87 8.80 27.98
N GLN A 291 -7.63 9.36 29.18
CA GLN A 291 -7.40 10.79 29.37
C GLN A 291 -6.15 11.29 28.63
N GLY A 292 -5.06 10.52 28.67
CA GLY A 292 -3.82 10.84 27.95
C GLY A 292 -4.03 10.88 26.44
N LEU A 293 -4.86 9.98 25.89
CA LEU A 293 -5.18 9.94 24.46
C LEU A 293 -6.18 11.02 24.03
N THR A 294 -7.13 11.39 24.89
CA THR A 294 -8.07 12.48 24.56
C THR A 294 -7.40 13.84 24.64
N ALA A 295 -6.51 14.06 25.62
CA ALA A 295 -5.73 15.28 25.77
C ALA A 295 -4.48 15.34 24.86
N LEU A 296 -4.13 14.23 24.20
CA LEU A 296 -2.88 14.05 23.44
C LEU A 296 -1.62 14.34 24.29
N ASP A 297 -1.70 14.11 25.60
CA ASP A 297 -0.62 14.35 26.55
C ASP A 297 0.35 13.16 26.60
N GLN A 298 1.55 13.37 26.07
CA GLN A 298 2.60 12.35 26.01
C GLN A 298 3.13 11.97 27.40
N SER A 299 3.17 12.89 28.38
CA SER A 299 3.74 12.58 29.71
C SER A 299 2.80 11.72 30.54
N LEU A 300 1.50 12.04 30.49
CA LEU A 300 0.44 11.26 31.13
C LEU A 300 0.34 9.86 30.51
N LEU A 301 0.36 9.77 29.17
CA LEU A 301 0.35 8.49 28.46
C LEU A 301 1.58 7.63 28.78
N ALA A 302 2.75 8.26 28.88
CA ALA A 302 3.99 7.56 29.19
C ALA A 302 4.01 7.02 30.63
N SER A 303 3.39 7.73 31.58
CA SER A 303 3.26 7.31 32.97
C SER A 303 2.22 6.19 33.14
N SER A 304 1.10 6.26 32.43
CA SER A 304 0.06 5.24 32.47
C SER A 304 0.48 3.94 31.76
N LEU A 305 1.18 4.03 30.63
CA LEU A 305 1.77 2.86 29.96
C LEU A 305 2.87 2.20 30.81
N GLN A 306 3.66 2.98 31.56
CA GLN A 306 4.62 2.44 32.52
C GLN A 306 3.92 1.67 33.64
N ALA A 307 2.83 2.19 34.19
CA ALA A 307 2.04 1.49 35.19
C ALA A 307 1.41 0.20 34.63
N ALA A 308 0.91 0.23 33.39
CA ALA A 308 0.38 -0.96 32.70
C ALA A 308 1.46 -2.03 32.44
N TYR A 309 2.69 -1.61 32.09
CA TYR A 309 3.84 -2.52 31.97
C TYR A 309 4.18 -3.16 33.31
N ASN A 310 4.26 -2.35 34.37
CA ASN A 310 4.53 -2.83 35.71
C ASN A 310 3.47 -3.86 36.15
N LEU A 311 2.18 -3.68 35.81
CA LEU A 311 1.12 -4.66 36.09
C LEU A 311 1.09 -5.90 35.16
N ARG A 312 2.01 -5.99 34.18
CA ARG A 312 2.03 -7.03 33.12
C ARG A 312 0.77 -7.06 32.24
N MET A 313 0.06 -5.94 32.09
CA MET A 313 -1.17 -5.83 31.28
C MET A 313 -0.99 -5.04 29.98
N LEU A 314 0.21 -4.51 29.73
CA LEU A 314 0.50 -3.65 28.57
C LEU A 314 0.04 -4.24 27.22
N PRO A 315 0.32 -5.52 26.85
CA PRO A 315 -0.07 -6.04 25.55
C PRO A 315 -1.59 -6.14 25.37
N GLN A 316 -2.30 -6.56 26.42
CA GLN A 316 -3.77 -6.67 26.41
C GLN A 316 -4.43 -5.29 26.32
N LEU A 317 -3.92 -4.31 27.07
CA LEU A 317 -4.43 -2.94 27.08
C LEU A 317 -4.22 -2.25 25.72
N VAL A 318 -3.03 -2.41 25.11
CA VAL A 318 -2.78 -1.84 23.78
C VAL A 318 -3.67 -2.50 22.72
N ALA A 319 -3.87 -3.83 22.79
CA ALA A 319 -4.75 -4.53 21.87
C ALA A 319 -6.23 -4.10 22.01
N SER A 320 -6.74 -3.95 23.25
CA SER A 320 -8.11 -3.48 23.48
C SER A 320 -8.30 -2.04 23.00
N LEU A 321 -7.35 -1.16 23.29
CA LEU A 321 -7.40 0.23 22.87
C LEU A 321 -7.35 0.37 21.35
N MET A 322 -6.49 -0.40 20.67
CA MET A 322 -6.44 -0.42 19.22
C MET A 322 -7.75 -0.90 18.62
N LYS A 323 -8.35 -1.95 19.18
CA LYS A 323 -9.67 -2.43 18.78
C LYS A 323 -10.75 -1.37 18.97
N ASP A 324 -10.77 -0.68 20.10
CA ASP A 324 -11.75 0.38 20.38
C ASP A 324 -11.63 1.55 19.39
N LEU A 325 -10.39 1.93 19.04
CA LEU A 325 -10.13 2.98 18.04
C LEU A 325 -10.50 2.54 16.62
N THR A 326 -10.21 1.30 16.22
CA THR A 326 -10.62 0.77 14.91
C THR A 326 -12.14 0.62 14.81
N ASP A 327 -12.79 0.11 15.85
CA ASP A 327 -14.25 -0.06 15.92
C ASP A 327 -14.96 1.31 15.94
N ALA A 328 -14.35 2.33 16.55
CA ALA A 328 -14.85 3.69 16.51
C ALA A 328 -14.84 4.25 15.09
N VAL A 329 -13.71 4.12 14.37
CA VAL A 329 -13.61 4.56 12.98
C VAL A 329 -14.57 3.81 12.06
N GLU A 330 -14.71 2.49 12.24
CA GLU A 330 -15.67 1.69 11.47
C GLU A 330 -17.11 2.21 11.67
N ARG A 331 -17.51 2.49 12.91
CA ARG A 331 -18.83 3.06 13.22
C ARG A 331 -19.02 4.45 12.59
N LEU A 332 -17.99 5.30 12.61
CA LEU A 332 -18.05 6.63 12.01
C LEU A 332 -18.23 6.55 10.49
N ILE A 333 -17.46 5.69 9.81
CA ILE A 333 -17.58 5.49 8.36
C ILE A 333 -18.97 4.96 8.01
N ARG A 334 -19.44 3.90 8.70
CA ARG A 334 -20.78 3.35 8.45
C ARG A 334 -21.88 4.39 8.66
N ASN A 335 -21.78 5.22 9.70
CA ASN A 335 -22.76 6.29 9.98
C ASN A 335 -22.74 7.41 8.94
N ALA A 336 -21.59 7.71 8.33
CA ALA A 336 -21.47 8.73 7.30
C ALA A 336 -22.20 8.33 6.00
N PHE A 337 -22.17 7.03 5.65
CA PHE A 337 -22.84 6.49 4.46
C PHE A 337 -24.26 5.95 4.73
N ASP A 338 -24.76 5.98 5.97
CA ASP A 338 -26.09 5.48 6.32
C ASP A 338 -27.21 6.48 5.95
N LEU A 339 -27.94 6.16 4.89
CA LEU A 339 -29.08 6.93 4.40
C LEU A 339 -30.27 6.94 5.36
N LEU A 340 -30.44 5.92 6.20
CA LEU A 340 -31.53 5.85 7.17
C LEU A 340 -31.32 6.84 8.31
N SER A 341 -30.10 6.91 8.85
CA SER A 341 -29.70 7.92 9.82
C SER A 341 -29.85 9.33 9.26
N MET A 342 -29.44 9.57 8.01
CA MET A 342 -29.60 10.88 7.35
C MET A 342 -31.07 11.27 7.21
N SER A 343 -31.94 10.33 6.80
CA SER A 343 -33.38 10.61 6.66
C SER A 343 -34.02 11.05 7.98
N LYS A 344 -33.63 10.43 9.10
CA LYS A 344 -34.15 10.78 10.43
C LYS A 344 -33.66 12.15 10.90
N GLU A 345 -32.40 12.50 10.61
CA GLU A 345 -31.83 13.79 10.99
C GLU A 345 -32.47 14.95 10.22
N ILE A 346 -32.73 14.76 8.93
CA ILE A 346 -33.37 15.79 8.08
C ILE A 346 -34.84 15.97 8.48
N ILE A 347 -35.58 14.88 8.71
CA ILE A 347 -36.97 14.93 9.18
C ILE A 347 -37.06 15.58 10.58
N ALA A 348 -36.06 15.38 11.44
CA ALA A 348 -36.03 16.00 12.77
C ALA A 348 -35.66 17.49 12.75
N LYS A 349 -34.95 17.96 11.71
CA LYS A 349 -34.54 19.36 11.54
C LYS A 349 -35.59 20.21 10.81
N GLU A 350 -36.61 19.62 10.21
CA GLU A 350 -37.74 20.35 9.60
C GLU A 350 -38.67 20.89 10.70
N PRO A 351 -38.77 22.22 10.91
CA PRO A 351 -39.81 22.76 11.76
C PRO A 351 -41.16 22.53 11.08
N GLN A 352 -42.16 22.11 11.85
CA GLN A 352 -43.54 21.89 11.41
C GLN A 352 -44.10 23.12 10.67
N GLN A 353 -43.91 23.21 9.36
CA GLN A 353 -44.73 24.07 8.50
C GLN A 353 -45.80 23.20 7.86
N VAL A 354 -47.02 23.41 8.36
CA VAL A 354 -48.27 22.78 7.94
C VAL A 354 -48.46 23.02 6.43
N SER A 355 -48.16 22.01 5.63
CA SER A 355 -48.65 21.91 4.25
C SER A 355 -49.60 20.72 4.19
N GLN A 356 -50.87 21.02 4.01
CA GLN A 356 -51.97 20.07 3.92
C GLN A 356 -51.75 19.10 2.74
N SER A 357 -51.43 17.84 3.03
CA SER A 357 -51.75 16.72 2.14
C SER A 357 -51.87 15.43 2.95
N LEU A 358 -53.12 15.14 3.33
CA LEU A 358 -53.54 13.89 3.96
C LEU A 358 -53.67 12.79 2.90
N LEU A 359 -52.56 12.28 2.38
CA LEU A 359 -52.57 11.03 1.61
C LEU A 359 -51.37 10.14 1.98
N TYR A 360 -51.72 9.01 2.59
CA TYR A 360 -50.90 7.80 2.75
C TYR A 360 -49.54 7.96 3.45
N LYS A 361 -49.56 7.74 4.76
CA LYS A 361 -48.39 7.35 5.56
C LYS A 361 -48.05 5.88 5.27
N SER A 362 -47.56 5.58 4.07
CA SER A 362 -47.06 4.24 3.73
C SER A 362 -45.58 4.29 3.35
N ARG A 363 -44.79 3.53 4.12
CA ARG A 363 -43.34 3.33 4.06
C ARG A 363 -42.52 4.62 4.23
N VAL A 364 -41.72 4.66 5.30
CA VAL A 364 -40.58 5.57 5.42
C VAL A 364 -39.77 5.44 4.14
N ARG A 365 -39.88 6.43 3.26
CA ARG A 365 -39.23 6.41 1.97
C ARG A 365 -37.78 6.76 2.22
N THR A 366 -36.92 5.74 2.13
CA THR A 366 -35.51 5.82 2.51
C THR A 366 -34.68 6.54 1.44
N GLU A 367 -35.15 6.54 0.19
CA GLU A 367 -34.47 7.22 -0.92
C GLU A 367 -35.01 8.64 -1.12
N PRO A 368 -34.13 9.66 -1.27
CA PRO A 368 -34.53 11.04 -1.49
C PRO A 368 -35.22 11.22 -2.85
N THR A 369 -36.24 12.07 -2.88
CA THR A 369 -36.93 12.47 -4.12
C THR A 369 -36.20 13.65 -4.76
N SER A 370 -36.50 13.98 -6.02
CA SER A 370 -35.85 15.09 -6.74
C SER A 370 -35.90 16.44 -6.02
N VAL A 371 -36.91 16.67 -5.17
CA VAL A 371 -37.10 17.89 -4.38
C VAL A 371 -36.23 17.88 -3.11
N THR A 372 -36.09 16.74 -2.43
CA THR A 372 -35.30 16.63 -1.19
C THR A 372 -33.84 16.26 -1.44
N ALA A 373 -33.49 15.77 -2.64
CA ALA A 373 -32.14 15.43 -3.06
C ALA A 373 -31.05 16.49 -2.72
N PRO A 374 -31.23 17.81 -2.97
CA PRO A 374 -30.19 18.80 -2.63
C PRO A 374 -29.98 18.93 -1.11
N GLN A 375 -31.03 18.80 -0.30
CA GLN A 375 -30.93 18.85 1.17
C GLN A 375 -30.19 17.61 1.71
N PHE A 376 -30.53 16.42 1.18
CA PHE A 376 -29.82 15.18 1.49
C PHE A 376 -28.36 15.23 1.06
N ALA A 377 -28.05 15.85 -0.09
CA ALA A 377 -26.69 16.00 -0.56
C ALA A 377 -25.88 16.93 0.36
N ALA A 378 -26.46 18.07 0.78
CA ALA A 378 -25.82 18.97 1.73
C ALA A 378 -25.53 18.27 3.07
N ALA A 379 -26.51 17.54 3.62
CA ALA A 379 -26.33 16.77 4.85
C ALA A 379 -25.22 15.71 4.71
N LEU A 380 -25.20 14.96 3.59
CA LEU A 380 -24.15 13.98 3.30
C LEU A 380 -22.75 14.62 3.32
N TRP A 381 -22.58 15.76 2.64
CA TRP A 381 -21.28 16.44 2.59
C TRP A 381 -20.83 16.94 3.97
N THR A 382 -21.74 17.50 4.77
CA THR A 382 -21.40 17.91 6.15
C THR A 382 -21.01 16.73 7.04
N ARG A 383 -21.63 15.56 6.84
CA ARG A 383 -21.24 14.32 7.54
C ARG A 383 -19.89 13.80 7.09
N LEU A 384 -19.57 13.89 5.79
CA LEU A 384 -18.27 13.50 5.25
C LEU A 384 -17.15 14.43 5.75
N GLU A 385 -17.39 15.73 5.84
CA GLU A 385 -16.46 16.69 6.45
C GLU A 385 -16.19 16.36 7.92
N SER A 386 -17.24 16.10 8.70
CA SER A 386 -17.08 15.68 10.11
C SER A 386 -16.42 14.30 10.25
N LEU A 387 -16.65 13.39 9.31
CA LEU A 387 -15.96 12.09 9.27
C LEU A 387 -14.45 12.27 9.13
N ILE A 388 -14.00 13.14 8.22
CA ILE A 388 -12.58 13.41 8.01
C ILE A 388 -11.93 13.97 9.27
N GLU A 389 -12.56 14.94 9.94
CA GLU A 389 -12.05 15.52 11.18
C GLU A 389 -11.92 14.46 12.29
N GLN A 390 -12.95 13.65 12.51
CA GLN A 390 -12.94 12.61 13.54
C GLN A 390 -11.95 11.48 13.22
N MET A 391 -11.84 11.09 11.95
CA MET A 391 -10.87 10.10 11.48
C MET A 391 -9.43 10.60 11.67
N SER A 392 -9.18 11.89 11.43
CA SER A 392 -7.89 12.52 11.70
C SER A 392 -7.55 12.44 13.19
N ASN A 393 -8.49 12.81 14.07
CA ASN A 393 -8.32 12.71 15.51
C ASN A 393 -8.03 11.28 15.99
N CYS A 394 -8.70 10.27 15.43
CA CYS A 394 -8.39 8.86 15.73
C CYS A 394 -7.00 8.46 15.24
N CYS A 395 -6.59 8.89 14.05
CA CYS A 395 -5.26 8.60 13.50
C CYS A 395 -4.16 9.21 14.37
N VAL A 396 -4.28 10.48 14.76
CA VAL A 396 -3.33 11.16 15.66
C VAL A 396 -3.22 10.44 17.00
N LYS A 397 -4.33 9.91 17.55
CA LYS A 397 -4.30 9.09 18.77
C LYS A 397 -3.51 7.79 18.62
N VAL A 398 -3.64 7.09 17.49
CA VAL A 398 -2.86 5.86 17.21
C VAL A 398 -1.38 6.18 17.08
N TYR A 399 -1.01 7.25 16.38
CA TYR A 399 0.39 7.62 16.21
C TYR A 399 1.03 8.17 17.49
N THR A 400 0.29 8.92 18.32
CA THR A 400 0.78 9.34 19.64
C THR A 400 0.99 8.14 20.56
N LEU A 401 0.10 7.14 20.53
CA LEU A 401 0.29 5.88 21.24
C LEU A 401 1.55 5.15 20.76
N GLU A 402 1.72 4.96 19.45
CA GLU A 402 2.90 4.28 18.88
C GLU A 402 4.20 5.03 19.20
N LYS A 403 4.19 6.36 19.15
CA LYS A 403 5.33 7.20 19.50
C LYS A 403 5.73 7.02 20.96
N VAL A 404 4.78 7.05 21.89
CA VAL A 404 5.07 6.86 23.33
C VAL A 404 5.55 5.43 23.62
N LEU A 405 4.95 4.42 22.97
CA LEU A 405 5.41 3.02 23.08
C LEU A 405 6.84 2.81 22.58
N ASN A 406 7.27 3.56 21.55
CA ASN A 406 8.65 3.55 21.06
C ASN A 406 9.62 4.32 21.97
N LEU A 407 9.17 5.43 22.56
CA LEU A 407 9.99 6.29 23.42
C LEU A 407 10.28 5.64 24.78
N LYS A 408 9.32 4.88 25.33
CA LYS A 408 9.51 4.19 26.62
C LYS A 408 10.22 2.86 26.43
N ARG A 409 11.31 2.70 27.18
CA ARG A 409 12.12 1.48 27.25
C ARG A 409 12.18 1.01 28.69
N ASP A 410 12.21 -0.30 28.85
CA ASP A 410 12.45 -0.91 30.14
C ASP A 410 13.88 -0.54 30.62
N PRO A 411 14.04 0.07 31.81
CA PRO A 411 15.36 0.41 32.35
C PRO A 411 16.25 -0.81 32.62
N ALA A 412 15.69 -2.01 32.81
CA ALA A 412 16.45 -3.22 33.11
C ALA A 412 16.85 -4.00 31.84
N THR A 413 15.94 -4.11 30.86
CA THR A 413 16.16 -4.93 29.66
C THR A 413 16.48 -4.12 28.40
N GLY A 414 16.23 -2.80 28.40
CA GLY A 414 16.44 -1.91 27.26
C GLY A 414 15.43 -2.10 26.10
N ILE A 415 14.50 -3.05 26.23
CA ILE A 415 13.48 -3.38 25.22
C ILE A 415 12.42 -2.26 25.21
N SER A 416 11.97 -1.87 24.01
CA SER A 416 10.90 -0.87 23.89
C SER A 416 9.55 -1.46 24.30
N PHE A 417 8.65 -0.62 24.81
CA PHE A 417 7.29 -1.06 25.14
C PHE A 417 6.53 -1.54 23.90
N LEU A 418 6.86 -1.00 22.73
CA LEU A 418 6.34 -1.51 21.46
C LEU A 418 6.71 -2.97 21.24
N ASP A 419 7.97 -3.38 21.42
CA ASP A 419 8.40 -4.76 21.19
C ASP A 419 7.70 -5.76 22.14
N VAL A 420 7.40 -5.32 23.37
CA VAL A 420 6.63 -6.10 24.35
C VAL A 420 5.18 -6.26 23.90
N SER A 421 4.56 -5.19 23.38
CA SER A 421 3.21 -5.24 22.83
C SER A 421 3.13 -6.04 21.52
N MET A 422 4.16 -5.99 20.67
CA MET A 422 4.25 -6.75 19.42
C MET A 422 4.31 -8.28 19.63
N LYS A 423 4.62 -8.76 20.83
CA LYS A 423 4.46 -10.20 21.14
C LYS A 423 3.01 -10.66 21.14
N SER A 424 2.07 -9.72 21.37
CA SER A 424 0.62 -9.97 21.33
C SER A 424 -0.06 -9.35 20.11
N LEU A 425 0.54 -8.35 19.47
CA LEU A 425 0.05 -7.72 18.24
C LEU A 425 0.89 -8.20 17.04
N GLU A 426 0.25 -8.81 16.04
CA GLU A 426 0.93 -9.33 14.84
C GLU A 426 1.59 -8.24 13.98
N ASN A 427 1.03 -7.03 13.99
CA ASN A 427 1.45 -5.90 13.16
C ASN A 427 1.50 -4.61 13.97
N LYS A 428 2.24 -3.61 13.45
CA LYS A 428 2.32 -2.29 14.07
C LYS A 428 0.93 -1.67 14.25
N PRO A 429 0.68 -0.93 15.35
CA PRO A 429 -0.60 -0.23 15.59
C PRO A 429 -1.05 0.66 14.42
N SER A 430 -0.14 1.46 13.84
CA SER A 430 -0.42 2.24 12.63
C SER A 430 -0.85 1.36 11.45
N SER A 431 -0.13 0.29 11.16
CA SER A 431 -0.43 -0.61 10.04
C SER A 431 -1.77 -1.32 10.18
N THR A 432 -2.13 -1.79 11.39
CA THR A 432 -3.44 -2.43 11.63
C THR A 432 -4.57 -1.41 11.49
N PHE A 433 -4.37 -0.19 11.98
CA PHE A 433 -5.32 0.90 11.82
C PHE A 433 -5.56 1.25 10.35
N TRP A 434 -4.51 1.49 9.56
CA TRP A 434 -4.65 1.83 8.13
C TRP A 434 -5.26 0.70 7.30
N ALA A 435 -4.92 -0.56 7.59
CA ALA A 435 -5.53 -1.71 6.93
C ALA A 435 -7.02 -1.80 7.24
N SER A 436 -7.42 -1.68 8.51
CA SER A 436 -8.82 -1.67 8.93
C SER A 436 -9.58 -0.49 8.33
N LEU A 437 -8.97 0.71 8.34
CA LEU A 437 -9.55 1.92 7.77
C LEU A 437 -9.79 1.77 6.26
N GLY A 438 -8.78 1.31 5.52
CA GLY A 438 -8.87 1.08 4.08
C GLY A 438 -9.95 0.08 3.71
N MET A 439 -9.97 -1.09 4.38
CA MET A 439 -10.95 -2.14 4.11
C MET A 439 -12.38 -1.71 4.44
N THR A 440 -12.59 -1.04 5.58
CA THR A 440 -13.93 -0.57 5.98
C THR A 440 -14.43 0.54 5.06
N LEU A 441 -13.56 1.48 4.69
CA LEU A 441 -13.88 2.54 3.74
C LEU A 441 -14.19 1.97 2.34
N GLU A 442 -13.39 1.01 1.85
CA GLU A 442 -13.59 0.38 0.55
C GLU A 442 -14.93 -0.35 0.49
N LYS A 443 -15.22 -1.14 1.53
CA LYS A 443 -16.49 -1.86 1.65
C LYS A 443 -17.68 -0.89 1.69
N CYS A 444 -17.61 0.17 2.50
CA CYS A 444 -18.67 1.17 2.57
C CYS A 444 -18.84 1.96 1.26
N CYS A 445 -17.76 2.34 0.59
CA CYS A 445 -17.84 3.02 -0.72
C CYS A 445 -18.48 2.11 -1.78
N TRP A 446 -18.11 0.84 -1.81
CA TRP A 446 -18.66 -0.15 -2.73
C TRP A 446 -20.14 -0.43 -2.43
N ASP A 447 -20.49 -0.66 -1.16
CA ASP A 447 -21.88 -0.86 -0.73
C ASP A 447 -22.73 0.37 -1.03
N ALA A 448 -22.22 1.58 -0.79
CA ALA A 448 -22.91 2.84 -1.10
C ALA A 448 -23.16 3.01 -2.61
N ALA A 449 -22.18 2.65 -3.44
CA ALA A 449 -22.31 2.72 -4.90
C ALA A 449 -23.34 1.72 -5.46
N LYS A 450 -23.50 0.55 -4.82
CA LYS A 450 -24.42 -0.51 -5.27
C LYS A 450 -25.82 -0.42 -4.67
N SER A 451 -25.93 -0.03 -3.40
CA SER A 451 -27.19 -0.04 -2.65
C SER A 451 -28.05 1.20 -2.85
N SER A 452 -27.43 2.36 -3.16
CA SER A 452 -28.14 3.63 -3.29
C SER A 452 -27.76 4.36 -4.57
N THR A 453 -28.74 4.53 -5.46
CA THR A 453 -28.58 5.32 -6.69
C THR A 453 -28.28 6.79 -6.39
N PHE A 454 -28.87 7.34 -5.33
CA PHE A 454 -28.61 8.71 -4.87
C PHE A 454 -27.16 8.92 -4.43
N LEU A 455 -26.61 8.02 -3.59
CA LEU A 455 -25.22 8.12 -3.15
C LEU A 455 -24.26 7.96 -4.33
N GLN A 456 -24.53 6.99 -5.21
CA GLN A 456 -23.74 6.79 -6.42
C GLN A 456 -23.70 8.05 -7.29
N GLN A 457 -24.83 8.71 -7.53
CA GLN A 457 -24.90 9.92 -8.34
C GLN A 457 -24.24 11.13 -7.65
N THR A 458 -24.51 11.32 -6.36
CA THR A 458 -24.00 12.48 -5.59
C THR A 458 -22.48 12.40 -5.41
N LEU A 459 -21.96 11.23 -5.08
CA LEU A 459 -20.52 11.03 -4.87
C LEU A 459 -19.73 10.94 -6.18
N SER A 460 -20.30 10.37 -7.25
CA SER A 460 -19.61 10.36 -8.56
C SER A 460 -19.57 11.74 -9.21
N SER A 461 -20.64 12.55 -9.10
CA SER A 461 -20.65 13.93 -9.60
C SER A 461 -19.80 14.87 -8.72
N GLY A 462 -19.77 14.63 -7.42
CA GLY A 462 -18.95 15.36 -6.46
C GLY A 462 -17.59 14.73 -6.17
N TYR A 463 -17.08 13.83 -7.02
CA TYR A 463 -15.85 13.07 -6.74
C TYR A 463 -14.65 14.00 -6.48
N LEU A 464 -14.50 15.09 -7.24
CA LEU A 464 -13.44 16.07 -7.02
C LEU A 464 -13.50 16.72 -5.62
N ARG A 465 -14.71 16.94 -5.08
CA ARG A 465 -14.90 17.44 -3.71
C ARG A 465 -14.52 16.36 -2.70
N LEU A 466 -14.93 15.11 -2.93
CA LEU A 466 -14.56 13.99 -2.08
C LEU A 466 -13.05 13.82 -2.01
N LEU A 467 -12.35 13.87 -3.15
CA LEU A 467 -10.90 13.74 -3.20
C LEU A 467 -10.20 14.88 -2.44
N ARG A 468 -10.71 16.12 -2.53
CA ARG A 468 -10.20 17.25 -1.75
C ARG A 468 -10.32 17.04 -0.24
N LEU A 469 -11.43 16.46 0.23
CA LEU A 469 -11.60 16.12 1.65
C LEU A 469 -10.55 15.10 2.12
N PHE A 470 -10.19 14.13 1.28
CA PHE A 470 -9.11 13.18 1.60
C PHE A 470 -7.71 13.81 1.52
N HIS A 471 -7.50 14.81 0.65
CA HIS A 471 -6.25 15.59 0.69
C HIS A 471 -6.15 16.44 1.96
N GLU A 472 -7.24 17.03 2.41
CA GLU A 472 -7.31 17.75 3.68
C GLU A 472 -7.05 16.81 4.88
N PHE A 473 -7.61 15.60 4.83
CA PHE A 473 -7.31 14.53 5.78
C PHE A 473 -5.80 14.22 5.85
N PHE A 474 -5.15 14.00 4.69
CA PHE A 474 -3.72 13.72 4.64
C PHE A 474 -2.89 14.92 5.13
N ALA A 475 -3.28 16.15 4.78
CA ALA A 475 -2.61 17.36 5.25
C ALA A 475 -2.72 17.54 6.78
N SER A 476 -3.88 17.23 7.36
CA SER A 476 -4.11 17.28 8.81
C SER A 476 -3.22 16.30 9.58
N ILE A 477 -3.00 15.11 9.01
CA ILE A 477 -2.24 14.04 9.66
C ILE A 477 -0.73 14.18 9.41
N ALA A 478 -0.30 14.76 8.28
CA ALA A 478 1.10 14.86 7.87
C ALA A 478 2.05 15.55 8.89
N LEU A 479 1.53 16.35 9.83
CA LEU A 479 2.35 16.91 10.93
C LEU A 479 2.73 15.87 12.00
N HIS A 480 1.91 14.84 12.16
CA HIS A 480 2.04 13.82 13.20
C HIS A 480 2.57 12.50 12.66
N THR A 481 2.67 12.36 11.33
CA THR A 481 3.01 11.11 10.63
C THR A 481 3.97 11.39 9.47
N ASP A 482 4.69 10.35 9.04
CA ASP A 482 5.48 10.40 7.81
C ASP A 482 4.63 10.18 6.54
N THR A 483 3.29 10.32 6.63
CA THR A 483 2.40 10.10 5.48
C THR A 483 2.44 11.30 4.55
N VAL A 484 3.34 11.23 3.56
CA VAL A 484 3.45 12.23 2.50
C VAL A 484 2.63 11.77 1.29
N TYR A 485 1.80 12.69 0.76
CA TYR A 485 1.15 12.57 -0.54
C TYR A 485 1.66 13.71 -1.43
N THR A 486 2.63 13.41 -2.28
CA THR A 486 3.23 14.37 -3.23
C THR A 486 3.33 13.74 -4.61
N GLU A 487 3.59 14.56 -5.64
CA GLU A 487 3.79 14.08 -7.00
C GLU A 487 4.95 13.06 -7.11
N SER A 488 5.94 13.16 -6.24
CA SER A 488 7.17 12.35 -6.25
C SER A 488 7.14 11.17 -5.27
N HIS A 489 6.38 11.26 -4.17
CA HIS A 489 6.30 10.22 -3.16
C HIS A 489 4.87 10.01 -2.64
N GLN A 490 4.42 8.76 -2.68
CA GLN A 490 3.13 8.32 -2.17
C GLN A 490 3.37 7.26 -1.10
N SER A 491 3.02 7.60 0.13
CA SER A 491 3.08 6.65 1.24
C SER A 491 2.06 5.51 1.05
N PRO A 492 2.39 4.27 1.44
CA PRO A 492 1.50 3.12 1.25
C PRO A 492 0.13 3.31 1.92
N GLU A 493 0.07 4.05 3.01
CA GLU A 493 -1.16 4.42 3.73
C GLU A 493 -2.09 5.26 2.86
N THR A 494 -1.56 6.28 2.17
CA THR A 494 -2.34 7.14 1.26
C THR A 494 -2.87 6.34 0.07
N VAL A 495 -2.09 5.40 -0.45
CA VAL A 495 -2.49 4.52 -1.56
C VAL A 495 -3.64 3.60 -1.17
N VAL A 496 -3.61 3.03 0.05
CA VAL A 496 -4.70 2.17 0.56
C VAL A 496 -6.02 2.94 0.66
N VAL A 497 -5.98 4.17 1.19
CA VAL A 497 -7.18 5.01 1.31
C VAL A 497 -7.69 5.49 -0.05
N LEU A 498 -6.82 5.93 -0.96
CA LEU A 498 -7.24 6.35 -2.30
C LEU A 498 -7.77 5.17 -3.13
N ARG A 499 -7.21 3.97 -2.96
CA ARG A 499 -7.72 2.75 -3.58
C ARG A 499 -9.15 2.44 -3.13
N ALA A 500 -9.49 2.71 -1.87
CA ALA A 500 -10.86 2.54 -1.38
C ALA A 500 -11.89 3.41 -2.14
N LEU A 501 -11.45 4.53 -2.73
CA LEU A 501 -12.29 5.45 -3.52
C LEU A 501 -12.34 5.12 -5.02
N SER A 502 -11.59 4.11 -5.47
CA SER A 502 -11.44 3.74 -6.88
C SER A 502 -12.76 3.44 -7.60
N THR A 503 -13.77 2.95 -6.87
CA THR A 503 -15.10 2.70 -7.43
C THR A 503 -15.75 4.00 -7.94
N PHE A 504 -15.68 5.08 -7.16
CA PHE A 504 -16.22 6.38 -7.57
C PHE A 504 -15.31 7.09 -8.58
N GLU A 505 -13.99 6.93 -8.46
CA GLU A 505 -13.03 7.42 -9.46
C GLU A 505 -13.32 6.81 -10.84
N GLY A 506 -13.49 5.49 -10.93
CA GLY A 506 -13.80 4.80 -12.17
C GLY A 506 -15.12 5.28 -12.80
N ILE A 507 -16.15 5.52 -11.99
CA ILE A 507 -17.42 6.09 -12.45
C ILE A 507 -17.21 7.53 -12.95
N TYR A 508 -16.47 8.37 -12.22
CA TYR A 508 -16.15 9.74 -12.64
C TYR A 508 -15.36 9.76 -13.96
N LEU A 509 -14.31 8.93 -14.08
CA LEU A 509 -13.51 8.81 -15.29
C LEU A 509 -14.35 8.32 -16.47
N SER A 510 -15.22 7.32 -16.28
CA SER A 510 -16.14 6.89 -17.34
C SER A 510 -17.08 8.02 -17.79
N ARG A 511 -17.61 8.82 -16.86
CA ARG A 511 -18.45 9.98 -17.17
C ARG A 511 -17.69 11.08 -17.91
N SER A 512 -16.45 11.37 -17.51
CA SER A 512 -15.59 12.33 -18.20
C SER A 512 -15.34 11.89 -19.65
N LEU A 513 -15.01 10.61 -19.85
CA LEU A 513 -14.80 10.02 -21.17
C LEU A 513 -16.07 10.05 -22.03
N THR A 514 -17.23 9.72 -21.45
CA THR A 514 -18.51 9.80 -22.18
C THR A 514 -18.84 11.24 -22.58
N ARG A 515 -18.60 12.23 -21.71
CA ARG A 515 -18.86 13.64 -22.03
C ARG A 515 -17.92 14.16 -23.12
N LEU A 516 -16.64 13.81 -23.06
CA LEU A 516 -15.67 14.12 -24.11
C LEU A 516 -16.09 13.48 -25.45
N ASN A 517 -16.45 12.20 -25.43
CA ASN A 517 -16.89 11.47 -26.62
C ASN A 517 -18.24 11.94 -27.15
N GLU A 518 -19.15 12.40 -26.30
CA GLU A 518 -20.44 12.97 -26.69
C GLU A 518 -20.22 14.30 -27.41
N ALA A 519 -19.36 15.17 -26.89
CA ALA A 519 -18.99 16.42 -27.58
C ALA A 519 -18.37 16.15 -28.97
N VAL A 520 -17.47 15.17 -29.07
CA VAL A 520 -16.91 14.72 -30.35
C VAL A 520 -17.99 14.08 -31.23
N SER A 521 -18.94 13.34 -30.67
CA SER A 521 -20.04 12.75 -31.44
C SER A 521 -21.00 13.79 -31.97
N GLN A 522 -21.32 14.80 -31.17
CA GLN A 522 -22.19 15.90 -31.53
C GLN A 522 -21.58 16.74 -32.66
N ALA A 523 -20.29 17.07 -32.55
CA ALA A 523 -19.54 17.80 -33.58
C ALA A 523 -19.53 17.09 -34.94
N PHE A 524 -19.51 15.75 -34.94
CA PHE A 524 -19.43 14.94 -36.17
C PHE A 524 -20.79 14.29 -36.56
N SER A 525 -21.87 14.57 -35.83
CA SER A 525 -23.16 13.87 -35.93
C SER A 525 -23.88 14.09 -37.26
N ALA A 526 -23.73 15.28 -37.85
CA ALA A 526 -24.41 15.65 -39.09
C ALA A 526 -23.68 15.13 -40.36
N GLY A 527 -22.57 14.42 -40.18
CA GLY A 527 -21.84 13.72 -41.23
C GLY A 527 -21.49 14.65 -42.40
N THR A 528 -21.74 14.18 -43.63
CA THR A 528 -21.45 14.95 -44.86
C THR A 528 -22.44 16.11 -45.11
N ARG A 529 -23.57 16.18 -44.40
CA ARG A 529 -24.58 17.24 -44.60
C ARG A 529 -24.27 18.53 -43.84
N ALA A 530 -23.67 18.41 -42.65
CA ALA A 530 -23.10 19.55 -41.94
C ALA A 530 -21.76 19.11 -41.33
N PRO A 531 -20.66 19.25 -42.08
CA PRO A 531 -19.33 18.88 -41.60
C PRO A 531 -18.93 19.70 -40.36
N PRO A 532 -18.05 19.16 -39.50
CA PRO A 532 -17.56 19.88 -38.33
C PRO A 532 -16.85 21.17 -38.75
N SER A 533 -17.18 22.26 -38.08
CA SER A 533 -16.68 23.60 -38.35
C SER A 533 -15.51 23.98 -37.43
N ALA A 534 -14.92 25.15 -37.70
CA ALA A 534 -13.91 25.74 -36.81
C ALA A 534 -14.40 25.90 -35.35
N ASN A 535 -15.68 26.23 -35.16
CA ASN A 535 -16.27 26.43 -33.83
C ASN A 535 -16.31 25.12 -33.03
N ASP A 536 -16.53 23.99 -33.70
CA ASP A 536 -16.58 22.67 -33.09
C ASP A 536 -15.19 22.24 -32.61
N GLY A 537 -14.15 22.51 -33.41
CA GLY A 537 -12.75 22.28 -33.01
C GLY A 537 -12.35 23.09 -31.78
N ILE A 538 -12.79 24.35 -31.69
CA ILE A 538 -12.58 25.20 -30.51
C ILE A 538 -13.37 24.68 -29.30
N ALA A 539 -14.61 24.24 -29.50
CA ALA A 539 -15.45 23.70 -28.42
C ALA A 539 -14.86 22.41 -27.84
N ILE A 540 -14.37 21.49 -28.69
CA ILE A 540 -13.68 20.27 -28.28
C ILE A 540 -12.42 20.61 -27.47
N ALA A 541 -11.58 21.52 -27.97
CA ALA A 541 -10.36 21.93 -27.27
C ALA A 541 -10.67 22.54 -25.91
N ARG A 542 -11.65 23.47 -25.82
CA ARG A 542 -12.07 24.08 -24.54
C ARG A 542 -12.59 23.05 -23.55
N LEU A 543 -13.38 22.08 -24.01
CA LEU A 543 -13.93 21.05 -23.15
C LEU A 543 -12.84 20.11 -22.62
N ILE A 544 -11.85 19.74 -23.44
CA ILE A 544 -10.66 19.00 -23.01
C ILE A 544 -9.89 19.79 -21.95
N THR A 545 -9.64 21.08 -22.17
CA THR A 545 -8.95 21.95 -21.21
C THR A 545 -9.69 22.03 -19.88
N ASN A 546 -11.02 22.23 -19.91
CA ASN A 546 -11.82 22.29 -18.69
C ASN A 546 -11.75 20.99 -17.87
N GLU A 547 -11.72 19.83 -18.51
CA GLU A 547 -11.56 18.54 -17.82
C GLU A 547 -10.15 18.41 -17.20
N LEU A 548 -9.09 18.77 -17.94
CA LEU A 548 -7.72 18.74 -17.43
C LEU A 548 -7.52 19.71 -16.26
N ASP A 549 -8.04 20.93 -16.36
CA ASP A 549 -7.95 21.94 -15.30
C ASP A 549 -8.72 21.50 -14.05
N SER A 550 -9.86 20.82 -14.20
CA SER A 550 -10.64 20.33 -13.06
C SER A 550 -9.87 19.29 -12.24
N ALA A 551 -8.99 18.51 -12.89
CA ALA A 551 -8.16 17.49 -12.26
C ALA A 551 -6.78 17.99 -11.82
N ARG A 552 -6.43 19.27 -12.07
CA ARG A 552 -5.07 19.80 -11.87
C ARG A 552 -4.53 19.72 -10.45
N PHE A 553 -5.41 19.65 -9.45
CA PHE A 553 -5.03 19.61 -8.04
C PHE A 553 -4.53 18.23 -7.58
N ASP A 554 -4.73 17.16 -8.36
CA ASP A 554 -4.27 15.82 -8.04
C ASP A 554 -3.49 15.19 -9.21
N PRO A 555 -2.20 14.82 -9.04
CA PRO A 555 -1.37 14.31 -10.13
C PRO A 555 -1.82 12.96 -10.68
N LEU A 556 -2.39 12.08 -9.83
CA LEU A 556 -2.86 10.77 -10.26
C LEU A 556 -4.12 10.89 -11.11
N LEU A 557 -5.09 11.66 -10.64
CA LEU A 557 -6.32 11.95 -11.38
C LEU A 557 -6.01 12.67 -12.68
N LEU A 558 -5.12 13.67 -12.67
CA LEU A 558 -4.70 14.39 -13.87
C LEU A 558 -4.10 13.44 -14.91
N ARG A 559 -3.30 12.46 -14.48
CA ARG A 559 -2.77 11.41 -15.37
C ARG A 559 -3.88 10.50 -15.92
N ALA A 560 -4.87 10.14 -15.10
CA ALA A 560 -5.99 9.31 -15.54
C ALA A 560 -6.88 10.07 -16.55
N VAL A 561 -7.19 11.34 -16.30
CA VAL A 561 -7.93 12.21 -17.22
C VAL A 561 -7.14 12.44 -18.50
N ALA A 562 -5.83 12.65 -18.44
CA ALA A 562 -4.98 12.78 -19.63
C ALA A 562 -5.03 11.54 -20.55
N LYS A 563 -5.13 10.33 -19.97
CA LYS A 563 -5.35 9.10 -20.77
C LYS A 563 -6.72 9.12 -21.47
N ASN A 564 -7.77 9.54 -20.78
CA ASN A 564 -9.09 9.70 -21.40
C ASN A 564 -9.04 10.73 -22.53
N VAL A 565 -8.36 11.86 -22.33
CA VAL A 565 -8.13 12.87 -23.37
C VAL A 565 -7.42 12.26 -24.58
N ALA A 566 -6.33 11.51 -24.38
CA ALA A 566 -5.63 10.84 -25.48
C ALA A 566 -6.56 9.92 -26.29
N THR A 567 -7.41 9.12 -25.63
CA THR A 567 -8.42 8.29 -26.32
C THR A 567 -9.45 9.13 -27.09
N THR A 568 -9.81 10.30 -26.58
CA THR A 568 -10.78 11.19 -27.25
C THR A 568 -10.17 11.88 -28.46
N LEU A 569 -8.87 12.21 -28.44
CA LEU A 569 -8.16 12.73 -29.61
C LEU A 569 -8.05 11.66 -30.71
N ASP A 570 -7.79 10.41 -30.35
CA ASP A 570 -7.85 9.29 -31.30
C ASP A 570 -9.27 9.12 -31.88
N ASN A 571 -10.31 9.34 -31.08
CA ASN A 571 -11.70 9.34 -31.56
C ASN A 571 -12.01 10.51 -32.50
N VAL A 572 -11.42 11.70 -32.30
CA VAL A 572 -11.54 12.83 -33.24
C VAL A 572 -10.90 12.47 -34.58
N VAL A 573 -9.69 11.90 -34.55
CA VAL A 573 -8.96 11.49 -35.76
C VAL A 573 -9.72 10.43 -36.54
N THR A 574 -10.22 9.38 -35.88
CA THR A 574 -10.97 8.30 -36.55
C THR A 574 -12.28 8.79 -37.18
N LYS A 575 -13.00 9.71 -36.51
CA LYS A 575 -14.21 10.32 -37.09
C LYS A 575 -13.91 11.29 -38.22
N ALA A 576 -12.81 12.03 -38.14
CA ALA A 576 -12.36 12.89 -39.24
C ALA A 576 -11.95 12.05 -40.46
N ASP A 577 -11.19 10.97 -40.27
CA ASP A 577 -10.78 10.04 -41.32
C ASP A 577 -12.00 9.43 -42.05
N ALA A 578 -13.10 9.18 -41.34
CA ALA A 578 -14.33 8.68 -41.94
C ALA A 578 -15.07 9.70 -42.83
N LEU A 579 -14.83 11.00 -42.63
CA LEU A 579 -15.45 12.07 -43.42
C LEU A 579 -14.54 12.56 -44.56
N ILE A 580 -13.22 12.52 -44.38
CA ILE A 580 -12.25 13.02 -45.36
C ILE A 580 -12.35 12.19 -46.65
N SER A 581 -12.59 12.86 -47.78
CA SER A 581 -12.54 12.25 -49.10
C SER A 581 -11.14 12.37 -49.70
N THR A 582 -10.56 11.27 -50.16
CA THR A 582 -9.26 11.20 -50.85
C THR A 582 -9.38 11.06 -52.36
N GLU A 583 -10.60 11.14 -52.90
CA GLU A 583 -10.87 10.98 -54.32
C GLU A 583 -10.31 12.14 -55.16
N ARG A 584 -10.15 11.92 -56.46
CA ARG A 584 -9.64 12.94 -57.40
C ARG A 584 -10.48 14.23 -57.37
N SER A 585 -11.78 14.12 -57.11
CA SER A 585 -12.70 15.26 -56.98
C SER A 585 -12.44 16.14 -55.74
N ALA A 586 -11.73 15.65 -54.73
CA ALA A 586 -11.30 16.45 -53.57
C ALA A 586 -10.15 17.41 -53.91
N VAL A 587 -9.42 17.14 -55.00
CA VAL A 587 -8.24 17.91 -55.43
C VAL A 587 -8.43 18.54 -56.81
N SER A 588 -9.47 18.14 -57.56
CA SER A 588 -9.78 18.66 -58.88
C SER A 588 -10.12 20.14 -58.85
N LEU A 589 -9.39 20.94 -59.61
CA LEU A 589 -9.61 22.38 -59.74
C LEU A 589 -10.41 22.71 -61.01
N LEU A 590 -11.09 21.73 -61.61
CA LEU A 590 -11.86 21.89 -62.83
C LEU A 590 -13.27 22.38 -62.53
N GLY A 591 -13.62 23.56 -63.05
CA GLY A 591 -14.95 24.16 -62.92
C GLY A 591 -14.93 25.55 -62.27
N PRO A 592 -16.07 26.27 -62.30
CA PRO A 592 -16.19 27.62 -61.76
C PRO A 592 -16.49 27.69 -60.25
N LEU A 593 -16.76 26.54 -59.61
CA LEU A 593 -17.09 26.42 -58.19
C LEU A 593 -16.30 25.27 -57.56
N ALA A 594 -16.04 25.36 -56.26
CA ALA A 594 -15.41 24.27 -55.52
C ALA A 594 -16.32 23.03 -55.47
N THR A 595 -15.72 21.85 -55.50
CA THR A 595 -16.46 20.59 -55.41
C THR A 595 -17.03 20.42 -54.00
N PRO A 596 -18.15 19.70 -53.82
CA PRO A 596 -18.71 19.44 -52.50
C PRO A 596 -17.71 18.69 -51.59
N GLN A 597 -16.82 17.87 -52.17
CA GLN A 597 -15.75 17.18 -51.44
C GLN A 597 -14.66 18.15 -50.95
N GLN A 598 -14.32 19.19 -51.72
CA GLN A 598 -13.40 20.26 -51.29
C GLN A 598 -13.98 21.08 -50.14
N VAL A 599 -15.27 21.43 -50.22
CA VAL A 599 -15.96 22.16 -49.15
C VAL A 599 -15.97 21.33 -47.87
N LEU A 600 -16.29 20.03 -47.97
CA LEU A 600 -16.27 19.11 -46.84
C LEU A 600 -14.87 19.00 -46.22
N ASN A 601 -13.85 18.70 -47.03
CA ASN A 601 -12.48 18.58 -46.55
C ASN A 601 -11.97 19.90 -45.93
N GLY A 602 -12.39 21.05 -46.47
CA GLY A 602 -12.03 22.36 -45.94
C GLY A 602 -12.59 22.64 -44.55
N GLN A 603 -13.84 22.26 -44.30
CA GLN A 603 -14.48 22.39 -42.99
C GLN A 603 -13.85 21.44 -41.97
N VAL A 604 -13.68 20.16 -42.33
CA VAL A 604 -13.03 19.16 -41.46
C VAL A 604 -11.59 19.57 -41.13
N ALA A 605 -10.80 20.00 -42.12
CA ALA A 605 -9.44 20.49 -41.90
C ALA A 605 -9.41 21.72 -40.98
N SER A 606 -10.39 22.62 -41.10
CA SER A 606 -10.50 23.79 -40.21
C SER A 606 -10.78 23.38 -38.75
N CYS A 607 -11.62 22.37 -38.52
CA CYS A 607 -11.86 21.79 -37.19
C CYS A 607 -10.58 21.16 -36.61
N LEU A 608 -9.85 20.37 -37.40
CA LEU A 608 -8.59 19.74 -36.99
C LEU A 608 -7.51 20.78 -36.65
N TYR A 609 -7.39 21.85 -37.44
CA TYR A 609 -6.40 22.90 -37.19
C TYR A 609 -6.65 23.66 -35.89
N TYR A 610 -7.90 24.06 -35.64
CA TYR A 610 -8.21 24.81 -34.42
C TYR A 610 -8.11 23.96 -33.17
N SER A 611 -8.50 22.69 -33.26
CA SER A 611 -8.27 21.74 -32.15
C SER A 611 -6.78 21.57 -31.89
N TYR A 612 -5.95 21.36 -32.91
CA TYR A 612 -4.48 21.32 -32.79
C TYR A 612 -3.90 22.60 -32.17
N THR A 613 -4.22 23.77 -32.73
CA THR A 613 -3.62 25.05 -32.32
C THR A 613 -4.00 25.39 -30.88
N LYS A 614 -5.27 25.20 -30.49
CA LYS A 614 -5.70 25.48 -29.12
C LYS A 614 -5.11 24.49 -28.12
N LEU A 615 -5.10 23.20 -28.45
CA LEU A 615 -4.52 22.19 -27.57
C LEU A 615 -3.01 22.38 -27.41
N SER A 616 -2.27 22.68 -28.47
CA SER A 616 -0.82 22.93 -28.39
C SER A 616 -0.49 24.14 -27.53
N THR A 617 -1.18 25.28 -27.71
CA THR A 617 -0.93 26.48 -26.89
C THR A 617 -1.24 26.29 -25.41
N LEU A 618 -2.28 25.52 -25.08
CA LEU A 618 -2.73 25.34 -23.69
C LEU A 618 -1.97 24.23 -22.97
N MET A 619 -1.25 23.39 -23.71
CA MET A 619 -0.41 22.34 -23.14
C MET A 619 0.95 22.82 -22.66
N GLU A 620 1.35 24.04 -23.02
CA GLU A 620 2.56 24.69 -22.48
C GLU A 620 2.44 24.95 -20.96
N ASP A 621 1.22 25.07 -20.44
CA ASP A 621 0.93 25.33 -19.02
C ASP A 621 0.91 24.06 -18.14
N HIS A 622 0.98 22.86 -18.72
CA HIS A 622 0.86 21.59 -18.01
C HIS A 622 2.22 20.87 -17.77
N PRO A 623 2.34 20.03 -16.72
CA PRO A 623 3.57 19.28 -16.46
C PRO A 623 4.01 18.38 -17.62
N ALA A 624 5.33 18.22 -17.79
CA ALA A 624 5.94 17.49 -18.90
C ALA A 624 5.49 16.01 -19.02
N THR A 625 5.15 15.37 -17.90
CA THR A 625 4.64 13.98 -17.87
C THR A 625 3.29 13.84 -18.57
N ILE A 626 2.42 14.84 -18.45
CA ILE A 626 1.11 14.88 -19.10
C ILE A 626 1.27 15.28 -20.56
N PHE A 627 2.19 16.20 -20.84
CA PHE A 627 2.55 16.57 -22.20
C PHE A 627 2.93 15.33 -23.02
N ALA A 628 3.80 14.48 -22.49
CA ALA A 628 4.22 13.24 -23.15
C ALA A 628 3.06 12.26 -23.44
N LEU A 629 1.98 12.27 -22.66
CA LEU A 629 0.82 11.38 -22.87
C LEU A 629 -0.12 11.87 -23.97
N ILE A 630 -0.33 13.18 -24.09
CA ILE A 630 -1.32 13.76 -25.00
C ILE A 630 -0.67 14.15 -26.34
N GLN A 631 0.62 14.49 -26.36
CA GLN A 631 1.37 14.89 -27.55
C GLN A 631 1.22 13.94 -28.77
N PRO A 632 1.23 12.60 -28.61
CA PRO A 632 0.99 11.71 -29.74
C PRO A 632 -0.37 11.91 -30.40
N GLY A 633 -1.43 12.17 -29.61
CA GLY A 633 -2.77 12.43 -30.14
C GLY A 633 -2.84 13.74 -30.92
N ILE A 634 -2.17 14.78 -30.43
CA ILE A 634 -2.09 16.09 -31.11
C ILE A 634 -1.32 15.97 -32.42
N ASN A 635 -0.20 15.25 -32.43
CA ASN A 635 0.59 15.01 -33.64
C ASN A 635 -0.20 14.21 -34.69
N LYS A 636 -1.05 13.26 -34.29
CA LYS A 636 -1.95 12.55 -35.22
C LYS A 636 -2.96 13.50 -35.86
N ILE A 637 -3.54 14.43 -35.11
CA ILE A 637 -4.44 15.46 -35.64
C ILE A 637 -3.72 16.32 -36.68
N LEU A 638 -2.51 16.80 -36.38
CA LEU A 638 -1.70 17.59 -37.31
C LEU A 638 -1.35 16.80 -38.58
N THR A 639 -0.92 15.55 -38.42
CA THR A 639 -0.57 14.68 -39.56
C THR A 639 -1.78 14.48 -40.49
N ARG A 640 -2.99 14.31 -39.92
CA ARG A 640 -4.21 14.20 -40.73
C ARG A 640 -4.59 15.50 -41.42
N TYR A 641 -4.45 16.62 -40.74
CA TYR A 641 -4.61 17.93 -41.34
C TYR A 641 -3.66 18.10 -42.56
N ASP A 642 -2.39 17.75 -42.41
CA ASP A 642 -1.39 17.84 -43.49
C ASP A 642 -1.70 16.91 -44.67
N CYS A 643 -2.23 15.71 -44.41
CA CYS A 643 -2.67 14.79 -45.46
C CYS A 643 -3.80 15.36 -46.34
N VAL A 644 -4.66 16.23 -45.79
CA VAL A 644 -5.75 16.87 -46.56
C VAL A 644 -5.23 18.05 -47.39
N ILE A 645 -4.30 18.82 -46.83
CA ILE A 645 -3.90 20.11 -47.41
C ILE A 645 -2.76 20.00 -48.41
N ASN A 646 -1.75 19.16 -48.13
CA ASN A 646 -0.58 19.04 -49.01
C ASN A 646 -0.95 18.66 -50.46
N PRO A 647 -1.86 17.69 -50.69
CA PRO A 647 -2.31 17.37 -52.05
C PRO A 647 -3.06 18.54 -52.72
N LEU A 648 -3.86 19.29 -51.98
CA LEU A 648 -4.60 20.45 -52.51
C LEU A 648 -3.64 21.57 -52.92
N LEU A 649 -2.68 21.92 -52.07
CA LEU A 649 -1.67 22.94 -52.38
C LEU A 649 -0.79 22.51 -53.56
N ALA A 650 -0.42 21.23 -53.64
CA ALA A 650 0.32 20.69 -54.78
C ALA A 650 -0.48 20.80 -56.09
N ALA A 651 -1.78 20.52 -56.07
CA ALA A 651 -2.63 20.67 -57.24
C ALA A 651 -2.80 22.13 -57.66
N ILE A 652 -2.95 23.05 -56.71
CA ILE A 652 -2.98 24.50 -56.99
C ILE A 652 -1.70 24.93 -57.69
N ARG A 653 -0.53 24.51 -57.17
CA ARG A 653 0.78 24.80 -57.79
C ARG A 653 0.88 24.21 -59.20
N ASN A 654 0.49 22.95 -59.39
CA ASN A 654 0.57 22.26 -60.68
C ASN A 654 -0.33 22.91 -61.76
N GLU A 655 -1.55 23.30 -61.42
CA GLU A 655 -2.46 23.99 -62.35
C GLU A 655 -1.95 25.39 -62.71
N ILE A 656 -1.46 26.15 -61.73
CA ILE A 656 -0.85 27.47 -61.95
C ILE A 656 0.37 27.34 -62.88
N ALA A 657 1.27 26.40 -62.61
CA ALA A 657 2.45 26.16 -63.44
C ALA A 657 2.05 25.74 -64.87
N ALA A 658 1.04 24.88 -65.01
CA ALA A 658 0.52 24.48 -66.33
C ALA A 658 -0.04 25.69 -67.10
N ILE A 659 -0.75 26.61 -66.45
CA ILE A 659 -1.24 27.85 -67.08
C ILE A 659 -0.08 28.74 -67.51
N ILE A 660 0.91 28.98 -66.63
CA ILE A 660 2.09 29.81 -66.91
C ILE A 660 2.88 29.26 -68.10
N SER A 661 3.05 27.94 -68.19
CA SER A 661 3.81 27.31 -69.27
C SER A 661 3.25 27.59 -70.68
N ARG A 662 1.98 27.99 -70.79
CA ARG A 662 1.36 28.39 -72.07
C ARG A 662 1.96 29.66 -72.66
N ILE A 663 2.79 30.40 -71.91
CA ILE A 663 3.58 31.51 -72.44
C ILE A 663 4.40 31.11 -73.68
N HIS A 664 4.91 29.87 -73.71
CA HIS A 664 5.70 29.33 -74.82
C HIS A 664 4.87 28.98 -76.07
N ARG A 665 3.54 28.96 -75.93
CA ARG A 665 2.61 28.73 -77.06
C ARG A 665 2.11 30.04 -77.68
N VAL A 666 2.45 31.18 -77.09
CA VAL A 666 2.07 32.50 -77.61
C VAL A 666 3.11 32.94 -78.64
N ASP A 667 2.66 33.26 -79.85
CA ASP A 667 3.51 33.81 -80.91
C ASP A 667 3.95 35.24 -80.55
N LEU A 668 5.05 35.37 -79.80
CA LEU A 668 5.67 36.66 -79.42
C LEU A 668 6.32 37.42 -80.62
N GLN A 669 6.04 36.99 -81.86
CA GLN A 669 6.55 37.57 -83.11
C GLN A 669 5.48 38.31 -83.93
N LYS A 670 4.18 38.04 -83.72
CA LYS A 670 3.12 38.64 -84.55
C LYS A 670 2.81 40.07 -84.07
N SER A 671 2.87 41.05 -84.98
CA SER A 671 2.33 42.39 -84.70
C SER A 671 0.81 42.30 -84.57
N VAL A 672 0.28 42.66 -83.41
CA VAL A 672 -1.15 43.00 -83.30
C VAL A 672 -1.35 44.28 -84.11
N ASP A 673 -2.34 44.29 -85.01
CA ASP A 673 -2.63 45.40 -85.92
C ASP A 673 -2.53 46.77 -85.22
N SER A 674 -1.70 47.65 -85.77
CA SER A 674 -1.30 48.96 -85.21
C SER A 674 -2.42 50.02 -85.09
N MET A 675 -3.69 49.62 -85.00
CA MET A 675 -4.85 50.53 -84.88
C MET A 675 -5.66 50.39 -83.58
N ALA A 676 -5.23 49.57 -82.62
CA ALA A 676 -5.79 49.55 -81.27
C ALA A 676 -4.73 49.99 -80.25
N GLY A 677 -4.78 51.25 -79.81
CA GLY A 677 -3.78 51.91 -78.96
C GLY A 677 -3.60 51.38 -77.53
N MET A 678 -3.96 50.13 -77.22
CA MET A 678 -3.64 49.44 -75.97
C MET A 678 -3.59 47.93 -76.23
N THR A 679 -2.40 47.33 -76.23
CA THR A 679 -2.25 45.87 -76.21
C THR A 679 -2.76 45.34 -74.87
N GLY A 680 -3.89 44.64 -74.86
CA GLY A 680 -4.42 44.01 -73.65
C GLY A 680 -3.57 42.83 -73.18
N PRO A 681 -3.78 42.32 -71.94
CA PRO A 681 -3.03 41.19 -71.41
C PRO A 681 -3.27 39.92 -72.23
N SER A 682 -2.25 39.08 -72.31
CA SER A 682 -2.28 37.82 -73.04
C SER A 682 -3.35 36.86 -72.51
N LEU A 683 -3.89 35.98 -73.37
CA LEU A 683 -4.96 35.05 -72.99
C LEU A 683 -4.57 34.14 -71.81
N TYR A 684 -3.34 33.64 -71.77
CA TYR A 684 -2.87 32.83 -70.65
C TYR A 684 -2.80 33.63 -69.33
N MET A 685 -2.50 34.93 -69.40
CA MET A 685 -2.46 35.81 -68.24
C MET A 685 -3.86 36.06 -67.71
N LYS A 686 -4.84 36.33 -68.59
CA LYS A 686 -6.26 36.41 -68.20
C LYS A 686 -6.74 35.12 -67.52
N ASP A 687 -6.37 33.96 -68.07
CA ASP A 687 -6.69 32.66 -67.46
C ASP A 687 -6.01 32.48 -66.09
N LEU A 688 -4.78 32.96 -65.93
CA LEU A 688 -4.06 32.92 -64.66
C LEU A 688 -4.73 33.80 -63.60
N VAL A 689 -5.10 35.03 -63.95
CA VAL A 689 -5.83 35.94 -63.05
C VAL A 689 -7.16 35.31 -62.63
N ASN A 690 -7.95 34.83 -63.60
CA ASN A 690 -9.22 34.14 -63.33
C ASN A 690 -9.02 32.91 -62.43
N LYS A 691 -7.91 32.16 -62.60
CA LYS A 691 -7.61 31.01 -61.77
C LYS A 691 -7.22 31.39 -60.35
N LEU A 692 -6.42 32.44 -60.18
CA LEU A 692 -6.04 32.97 -58.86
C LEU A 692 -7.28 33.48 -58.11
N ASP A 693 -8.16 34.19 -58.80
CA ASP A 693 -9.44 34.65 -58.23
C ASP A 693 -10.33 33.47 -57.84
N PHE A 694 -10.43 32.43 -58.68
CA PHE A 694 -11.14 31.20 -58.34
C PHE A 694 -10.56 30.48 -57.12
N VAL A 695 -9.23 30.32 -57.05
CA VAL A 695 -8.56 29.69 -55.90
C VAL A 695 -8.86 30.48 -54.62
N LYS A 696 -8.81 31.81 -54.66
CA LYS A 696 -9.09 32.66 -53.51
C LYS A 696 -10.57 32.62 -53.10
N ALA A 697 -11.47 32.86 -54.05
CA ALA A 697 -12.89 33.07 -53.79
C ALA A 697 -13.65 31.76 -53.54
N SER A 698 -13.25 30.67 -54.19
CA SER A 698 -14.00 29.40 -54.14
C SER A 698 -13.33 28.31 -53.33
N ILE A 699 -12.00 28.28 -53.19
CA ILE A 699 -11.28 27.19 -52.50
C ILE A 699 -10.82 27.65 -51.12
N LEU A 700 -9.99 28.70 -51.07
CA LEU A 700 -9.43 29.22 -49.83
C LEU A 700 -10.50 29.75 -48.87
N SER A 701 -11.60 30.26 -49.40
CA SER A 701 -12.78 30.70 -48.63
C SER A 701 -13.48 29.58 -47.85
N ASN A 702 -13.30 28.31 -48.24
CA ASN A 702 -13.87 27.17 -47.53
C ASN A 702 -13.05 26.76 -46.28
N PHE A 703 -11.84 27.31 -46.15
CA PHE A 703 -10.98 27.10 -44.99
C PHE A 703 -11.09 28.28 -44.03
N ALA A 704 -10.67 28.08 -42.79
CA ALA A 704 -10.55 29.19 -41.85
C ALA A 704 -9.62 30.29 -42.37
N GLN A 705 -10.00 31.54 -42.14
CA GLN A 705 -9.30 32.71 -42.69
C GLN A 705 -7.83 32.78 -42.26
N GLU A 706 -7.51 32.43 -41.01
CA GLU A 706 -6.13 32.41 -40.49
C GLU A 706 -5.25 31.40 -41.23
N ILE A 707 -5.82 30.22 -41.53
CA ILE A 707 -5.15 29.15 -42.26
C ILE A 707 -4.91 29.60 -43.71
N ALA A 708 -5.95 30.07 -44.39
CA ALA A 708 -5.86 30.53 -45.77
C ALA A 708 -4.81 31.66 -45.93
N ARG A 709 -4.76 32.60 -44.98
CA ARG A 709 -3.75 33.67 -44.94
C ARG A 709 -2.31 33.14 -44.87
N SER A 710 -2.08 32.03 -44.18
CA SER A 710 -0.73 31.44 -44.08
C SER A 710 -0.24 30.86 -45.41
N TRP A 711 -1.15 30.41 -46.28
CA TRP A 711 -0.80 29.78 -47.56
C TRP A 711 -0.59 30.78 -48.69
N ILE A 712 -1.31 31.91 -48.66
CA ILE A 712 -1.29 32.93 -49.72
C ILE A 712 0.13 33.38 -50.07
N PRO A 713 1.02 33.76 -49.12
CA PRO A 713 2.39 34.17 -49.45
C PRO A 713 3.18 33.07 -50.15
N GLY A 714 3.02 31.81 -49.74
CA GLY A 714 3.69 30.67 -50.35
C GLY A 714 3.23 30.41 -51.79
N ILE A 715 1.94 30.59 -52.07
CA ILE A 715 1.40 30.50 -53.44
C ILE A 715 1.94 31.65 -54.29
N VAL A 716 1.95 32.88 -53.78
CA VAL A 716 2.45 34.05 -54.52
C VAL A 716 3.93 33.93 -54.85
N LYS A 717 4.76 33.52 -53.89
CA LYS A 717 6.19 33.24 -54.11
C LYS A 717 6.40 32.22 -55.22
N TYR A 718 5.63 31.14 -55.20
CA TYR A 718 5.66 30.11 -56.24
C TYR A 718 5.28 30.68 -57.61
N VAL A 719 4.14 31.38 -57.71
CA VAL A 719 3.68 32.01 -58.97
C VAL A 719 4.76 32.92 -59.56
N ILE A 720 5.37 33.79 -58.74
CA ILE A 720 6.41 34.73 -59.21
C ILE A 720 7.65 33.96 -59.70
N ARG A 721 8.15 33.01 -58.90
CA ARG A 721 9.34 32.23 -59.26
C ARG A 721 9.12 31.47 -60.57
N THR A 722 8.02 30.75 -60.69
CA THR A 722 7.68 29.96 -61.88
C THR A 722 7.45 30.86 -63.10
N PHE A 723 6.76 32.01 -62.94
CA PHE A 723 6.57 32.98 -64.02
C PHE A 723 7.89 33.57 -64.52
N VAL A 724 8.77 34.05 -63.62
CA VAL A 724 10.05 34.65 -64.01
C VAL A 724 10.94 33.62 -64.68
N LEU A 725 10.95 32.36 -64.21
CA LEU A 725 11.67 31.27 -64.88
C LEU A 725 11.15 31.03 -66.29
N HIS A 726 9.83 30.86 -66.47
CA HIS A 726 9.24 30.68 -67.80
C HIS A 726 9.45 31.89 -68.72
N ALA A 727 9.36 33.11 -68.19
CA ALA A 727 9.62 34.34 -68.93
C ALA A 727 11.09 34.46 -69.37
N SER A 728 12.04 33.96 -68.57
CA SER A 728 13.47 34.00 -68.89
C SER A 728 13.89 33.11 -70.06
N ILE A 729 13.11 32.05 -70.33
CA ILE A 729 13.34 31.09 -71.42
C ILE A 729 12.37 31.28 -72.61
N ALA A 730 11.51 32.30 -72.56
CA ALA A 730 10.55 32.57 -73.62
C ALA A 730 11.28 33.06 -74.88
N SER A 731 11.22 32.25 -75.94
CA SER A 731 11.85 32.54 -77.23
C SER A 731 10.88 32.21 -78.35
N PRO A 732 10.90 32.93 -79.49
CA PRO A 732 11.73 34.08 -79.87
C PRO A 732 11.18 35.45 -79.38
N LEU A 733 12.06 36.34 -78.91
CA LEU A 733 11.69 37.60 -78.26
C LEU A 733 11.90 38.84 -79.17
N THR A 734 10.83 39.37 -79.76
CA THR A 734 10.85 40.63 -80.56
C THR A 734 10.53 41.86 -79.71
N GLU A 735 10.67 43.09 -80.24
CA GLU A 735 10.28 44.33 -79.52
C GLU A 735 8.81 44.32 -79.09
N VAL A 736 7.93 43.79 -79.94
CA VAL A 736 6.50 43.60 -79.63
C VAL A 736 6.31 42.58 -78.51
N GLY A 737 7.04 41.46 -78.55
CA GLY A 737 7.03 40.45 -77.49
C GLY A 737 7.53 40.97 -76.14
N LYS A 738 8.54 41.86 -76.13
CA LYS A 738 9.02 42.54 -74.91
C LYS A 738 7.95 43.44 -74.30
N LEU A 739 7.26 44.24 -75.11
CA LEU A 739 6.17 45.10 -74.65
C LEU A 739 4.97 44.27 -74.13
N GLN A 740 4.62 43.17 -74.81
CA GLN A 740 3.57 42.27 -74.35
C GLN A 740 3.93 41.62 -73.00
N LEU A 741 5.17 41.16 -72.83
CA LEU A 741 5.64 40.59 -71.57
C LEU A 741 5.63 41.63 -70.44
N THR A 742 5.97 42.90 -70.72
CA THR A 742 5.84 43.95 -69.69
C THR A 742 4.40 44.21 -69.26
N THR A 743 3.46 44.10 -70.20
CA THR A 743 2.01 44.23 -69.94
C THR A 743 1.51 43.04 -69.10
N ASP A 744 1.93 41.83 -69.44
CA ASP A 744 1.65 40.62 -68.67
C ASP A 744 2.26 40.69 -67.26
N MET A 745 3.46 41.25 -67.11
CA MET A 745 4.08 41.50 -65.80
C MET A 745 3.30 42.52 -64.97
N THR A 746 2.82 43.62 -65.57
CA THR A 746 1.99 44.59 -64.83
C THR A 746 0.66 43.98 -64.39
N GLU A 747 0.04 43.17 -65.24
CA GLU A 747 -1.21 42.47 -64.93
C GLU A 747 -0.99 41.44 -63.81
N LEU A 748 0.12 40.68 -63.86
CA LEU A 748 0.49 39.75 -62.81
C LEU A 748 0.75 40.47 -61.49
N GLU A 749 1.48 41.59 -61.49
CA GLU A 749 1.70 42.41 -60.29
C GLU A 749 0.37 42.87 -59.68
N PHE A 750 -0.56 43.35 -60.51
CA PHE A 750 -1.89 43.75 -60.07
C PHE A 750 -2.69 42.57 -59.50
N ALA A 751 -2.74 41.44 -60.21
CA ALA A 751 -3.47 40.25 -59.78
C ALA A 751 -2.91 39.66 -58.47
N LEU A 752 -1.58 39.59 -58.32
CA LEU A 752 -0.95 39.14 -57.08
C LEU A 752 -1.22 40.12 -55.92
N SER A 753 -1.28 41.43 -56.20
CA SER A 753 -1.67 42.42 -55.20
C SER A 753 -3.10 42.24 -54.75
N ALA A 754 -4.03 42.00 -55.68
CA ALA A 754 -5.41 41.68 -55.38
C ALA A 754 -5.54 40.35 -54.62
N PHE A 755 -4.70 39.36 -54.94
CA PHE A 755 -4.67 38.05 -54.27
C PHE A 755 -4.19 38.16 -52.81
N LEU A 756 -3.26 39.06 -52.50
CA LEU A 756 -2.77 39.31 -51.13
C LEU A 756 -3.71 40.15 -50.25
N VAL A 757 -4.53 41.03 -50.86
CA VAL A 757 -5.44 41.91 -50.11
C VAL A 757 -6.64 41.11 -49.58
N ASP A 758 -6.76 41.02 -48.27
CA ASP A 758 -7.80 40.22 -47.62
C ASP A 758 -9.11 41.03 -47.52
N ASN A 759 -10.01 40.84 -48.50
CA ASN A 759 -11.29 41.55 -48.70
C ASN A 759 -11.17 43.08 -48.91
N LEU A 760 -11.98 43.59 -49.85
CA LEU A 760 -12.04 44.98 -50.34
C LEU A 760 -12.31 46.08 -49.28
N GLN A 761 -12.36 45.76 -47.98
CA GLN A 761 -12.70 46.71 -46.91
C GLN A 761 -11.60 46.95 -45.86
N GLY A 762 -10.51 46.18 -45.86
CA GLY A 762 -9.37 46.42 -44.99
C GLY A 762 -8.29 47.29 -45.65
N LYS A 763 -8.25 48.60 -45.37
CA LYS A 763 -7.21 49.56 -45.83
C LYS A 763 -5.77 49.30 -45.35
N ARG A 764 -5.45 48.08 -44.94
CA ARG A 764 -4.08 47.59 -44.66
C ARG A 764 -3.87 46.26 -45.38
N GLY A 765 -3.99 46.28 -46.70
CA GLY A 765 -3.66 45.15 -47.56
C GLY A 765 -2.15 44.93 -47.62
N GLY A 766 -1.71 43.67 -47.58
CA GLY A 766 -0.29 43.31 -47.62
C GLY A 766 0.40 43.90 -48.85
N SER A 767 1.48 44.67 -48.64
CA SER A 767 2.32 45.16 -49.73
C SER A 767 3.04 43.97 -50.38
N LEU A 768 3.09 43.90 -51.71
CA LEU A 768 3.93 42.93 -52.43
C LEU A 768 5.41 42.99 -51.98
N GLU A 769 5.81 44.13 -51.42
CA GLU A 769 7.14 44.33 -50.85
C GLU A 769 7.43 43.40 -49.66
N SER A 770 6.39 42.91 -48.96
CA SER A 770 6.52 41.95 -47.86
C SER A 770 6.94 40.55 -48.32
N ILE A 771 6.78 40.22 -49.60
CA ILE A 771 7.26 38.96 -50.18
C ILE A 771 8.79 38.98 -50.31
N GLY A 772 9.38 40.18 -50.42
CA GLY A 772 10.83 40.38 -50.34
C GLY A 772 11.54 40.11 -51.66
N GLU A 773 12.30 39.02 -51.72
CA GLU A 773 13.25 38.72 -52.79
C GLU A 773 12.55 38.35 -54.09
N GLU A 774 11.51 37.51 -54.04
CA GLU A 774 10.81 37.06 -55.25
C GLU A 774 10.13 38.22 -55.98
N TYR A 775 9.60 39.19 -55.24
CA TYR A 775 9.04 40.40 -55.84
C TYR A 775 10.11 41.33 -56.44
N LYS A 776 11.29 41.44 -55.79
CA LYS A 776 12.43 42.15 -56.38
C LYS A 776 12.87 41.51 -57.69
N MET A 777 12.85 40.17 -57.79
CA MET A 777 13.15 39.47 -59.04
C MET A 777 12.18 39.87 -60.16
N LEU A 778 10.87 39.90 -59.88
CA LEU A 778 9.86 40.32 -60.85
C LEU A 778 10.08 41.77 -61.32
N ARG A 779 10.34 42.70 -60.39
CA ARG A 779 10.62 44.11 -60.74
C ARG A 779 11.92 44.27 -61.53
N ALA A 780 12.98 43.54 -61.16
CA ALA A 780 14.28 43.61 -61.81
C ALA A 780 14.29 42.95 -63.19
N MET A 781 13.36 42.04 -63.47
CA MET A 781 13.20 41.44 -64.80
C MET A 781 12.72 42.45 -65.86
N ARG A 782 11.89 43.44 -65.48
CA ARG A 782 11.34 44.44 -66.41
C ARG A 782 12.43 45.28 -67.11
N PRO A 783 13.41 45.90 -66.42
CA PRO A 783 14.51 46.60 -67.08
C PRO A 783 15.45 45.64 -67.84
N LEU A 784 15.62 44.38 -67.39
CA LEU A 784 16.46 43.38 -68.07
C LEU A 784 16.02 43.13 -69.52
N LEU A 785 14.71 43.16 -69.80
CA LEU A 785 14.17 42.97 -71.16
C LEU A 785 14.67 44.02 -72.16
N PHE A 786 14.96 45.24 -71.71
CA PHE A 786 15.36 46.39 -72.53
C PHE A 786 16.83 46.79 -72.38
N LEU A 787 17.59 46.17 -71.47
CA LEU A 787 19.03 46.39 -71.37
C LEU A 787 19.73 46.01 -72.68
N GLU A 788 20.73 46.80 -73.06
CA GLU A 788 21.64 46.51 -74.17
C GLU A 788 22.54 45.31 -73.85
N ASN A 789 22.95 44.57 -74.88
CA ASN A 789 23.68 43.30 -74.72
C ASN A 789 25.02 43.46 -73.96
N SER A 790 25.72 44.57 -74.14
CA SER A 790 26.98 44.91 -73.45
C SER A 790 26.82 45.04 -71.94
N ASN A 791 25.64 45.45 -71.46
CA ASN A 791 25.39 45.77 -70.06
C ASN A 791 24.87 44.55 -69.26
N LEU A 792 24.60 43.41 -69.92
CA LEU A 792 24.08 42.19 -69.30
C LEU A 792 25.09 41.48 -68.38
N GLY A 793 26.40 41.73 -68.55
CA GLY A 793 27.46 41.17 -67.70
C GLY A 793 27.72 41.97 -66.41
N SER A 794 27.15 43.16 -66.27
CA SER A 794 27.44 44.05 -65.13
C SER A 794 26.59 43.73 -63.90
N SER A 795 27.25 43.32 -62.80
CA SER A 795 26.62 42.93 -61.53
C SER A 795 25.70 44.02 -60.93
N GLU A 796 26.03 45.30 -61.15
CA GLU A 796 25.25 46.45 -60.66
C GLU A 796 23.90 46.63 -61.36
N ARG A 797 23.82 46.32 -62.67
CA ARG A 797 22.60 46.52 -63.48
C ARG A 797 21.69 45.29 -63.47
N THR A 798 22.21 44.13 -63.10
CA THR A 798 21.45 42.88 -62.90
C THR A 798 21.15 42.60 -61.42
N ALA A 799 21.38 43.58 -60.54
CA ALA A 799 21.15 43.43 -59.11
C ALA A 799 19.68 43.06 -58.80
N GLY A 800 19.49 42.01 -58.00
CA GLY A 800 18.16 41.51 -57.62
C GLY A 800 17.60 40.39 -58.49
N LEU A 801 18.34 39.92 -59.50
CA LEU A 801 18.01 38.73 -60.31
C LEU A 801 18.97 37.57 -60.00
N PRO A 802 18.47 36.33 -59.90
CA PRO A 802 19.31 35.15 -59.89
C PRO A 802 20.17 35.08 -61.17
N PRO A 803 21.45 34.72 -61.06
CA PRO A 803 22.34 34.58 -62.21
C PRO A 803 21.77 33.64 -63.29
N LEU A 804 21.02 32.61 -62.88
CA LEU A 804 20.34 31.68 -63.78
C LEU A 804 19.39 32.40 -64.77
N ILE A 805 18.61 33.36 -64.29
CA ILE A 805 17.65 34.12 -65.11
C ILE A 805 18.39 35.03 -66.10
N VAL A 806 19.49 35.64 -65.68
CA VAL A 806 20.35 36.46 -66.55
C VAL A 806 20.98 35.59 -67.64
N LEU A 807 21.48 34.40 -67.29
CA LEU A 807 22.04 33.45 -68.25
C LEU A 807 20.99 32.96 -69.27
N HIS A 808 19.79 32.60 -68.82
CA HIS A 808 18.70 32.25 -69.74
C HIS A 808 18.39 33.37 -70.73
N HIS A 809 18.33 34.62 -70.25
CA HIS A 809 18.05 35.77 -71.10
C HIS A 809 19.17 36.07 -72.11
N ILE A 810 20.44 35.88 -71.73
CA ILE A 810 21.58 35.96 -72.66
C ILE A 810 21.44 34.88 -73.75
N LEU A 811 21.08 33.66 -73.37
CA LEU A 811 20.90 32.56 -74.32
C LEU A 811 19.72 32.80 -75.27
N VAL A 812 18.57 33.29 -74.78
CA VAL A 812 17.41 33.64 -75.62
C VAL A 812 17.73 34.69 -76.69
N ARG A 813 18.61 35.65 -76.37
CA ARG A 813 19.04 36.71 -77.31
C ARG A 813 20.10 36.25 -78.31
N SER A 814 20.72 35.10 -78.04
CA SER A 814 21.80 34.55 -78.84
C SER A 814 21.28 33.54 -79.88
N PRO A 815 22.07 33.20 -80.91
CA PRO A 815 21.76 32.09 -81.80
C PRO A 815 21.97 30.71 -81.14
N ILE A 816 22.32 30.64 -79.84
CA ILE A 816 22.59 29.41 -79.12
C ILE A 816 21.24 28.78 -78.69
N PRO A 817 21.00 27.50 -78.99
CA PRO A 817 19.82 26.79 -78.51
C PRO A 817 19.79 26.73 -76.97
N LEU A 818 18.61 26.94 -76.39
CA LEU A 818 18.42 26.87 -74.95
C LEU A 818 18.71 25.46 -74.42
N PRO A 819 19.09 25.31 -73.15
CA PRO A 819 19.56 24.02 -72.66
C PRO A 819 18.51 22.88 -72.75
N HIS A 820 17.23 23.20 -72.64
CA HIS A 820 16.16 22.22 -72.84
C HIS A 820 16.12 21.65 -74.27
N THR A 821 16.37 22.48 -75.29
CA THR A 821 16.41 22.02 -76.69
C THR A 821 17.63 21.13 -76.99
N LEU A 822 18.73 21.32 -76.26
CA LEU A 822 19.93 20.46 -76.38
C LEU A 822 19.73 19.07 -75.78
N HIS A 823 18.94 18.97 -74.72
CA HIS A 823 18.62 17.70 -74.05
C HIS A 823 17.30 17.05 -74.52
N GLY A 824 16.57 17.69 -75.45
CA GLY A 824 15.30 17.19 -75.97
C GLY A 824 14.13 17.29 -74.99
N TRP A 825 14.23 18.15 -73.97
CA TRP A 825 13.20 18.37 -72.97
C TRP A 825 12.19 19.41 -73.43
N GLN A 826 10.94 19.26 -72.98
CA GLN A 826 9.96 20.35 -73.08
C GLN A 826 10.32 21.48 -72.11
N GLU A 827 9.90 22.70 -72.41
CA GLU A 827 10.12 23.87 -71.56
C GLU A 827 9.51 23.70 -70.16
N THR A 828 8.40 22.96 -70.07
CA THR A 828 7.73 22.55 -68.83
C THR A 828 8.58 21.58 -68.00
N GLU A 829 9.19 20.60 -68.64
CA GLU A 829 10.06 19.60 -68.00
C GLU A 829 11.34 20.25 -67.50
N TYR A 830 11.89 21.19 -68.27
CA TYR A 830 13.07 21.96 -67.87
C TYR A 830 12.82 22.83 -66.65
N VAL A 831 11.71 23.57 -66.60
CA VAL A 831 11.38 24.40 -65.42
C VAL A 831 11.13 23.54 -64.19
N ARG A 832 10.44 22.40 -64.33
CA ARG A 832 10.29 21.43 -63.23
C ARG A 832 11.63 20.89 -62.75
N TRP A 833 12.52 20.52 -63.68
CA TRP A 833 13.86 20.06 -63.33
C TRP A 833 14.66 21.12 -62.55
N ILE A 834 14.59 22.40 -62.96
CA ILE A 834 15.22 23.51 -62.22
C ILE A 834 14.59 23.72 -60.83
N GLU A 835 13.29 23.49 -60.67
CA GLU A 835 12.62 23.61 -59.37
C GLU A 835 13.04 22.48 -58.41
N ASP A 836 13.34 21.29 -58.93
CA ASP A 836 13.75 20.11 -58.15
C ASP A 836 15.28 20.04 -57.86
N HIS A 837 16.11 20.73 -58.64
CA HIS A 837 17.57 20.66 -58.56
C HIS A 837 18.22 21.91 -57.97
N SER A 838 19.46 21.76 -57.51
CA SER A 838 20.22 22.87 -56.93
C SER A 838 20.63 23.89 -58.00
N PRO A 839 20.82 25.18 -57.63
CA PRO A 839 21.28 26.19 -58.59
C PRO A 839 22.65 25.88 -59.20
N GLN A 840 23.51 25.14 -58.48
CA GLN A 840 24.83 24.72 -58.97
C GLN A 840 24.74 23.69 -60.10
N GLU A 841 23.83 22.73 -59.98
CA GLU A 841 23.55 21.77 -61.04
C GLU A 841 22.98 22.48 -62.28
N ALA A 842 22.10 23.46 -62.09
CA ALA A 842 21.59 24.29 -63.18
C ALA A 842 22.71 25.08 -63.89
N TYR A 843 23.68 25.62 -63.15
CA TYR A 843 24.85 26.30 -63.74
C TYR A 843 25.74 25.34 -64.53
N SER A 844 25.98 24.13 -64.02
CA SER A 844 26.78 23.12 -64.73
C SER A 844 26.15 22.70 -66.06
N LEU A 845 24.81 22.67 -66.12
CA LEU A 845 24.05 22.35 -67.32
C LEU A 845 24.25 23.46 -68.37
N ILE A 846 24.20 24.73 -67.97
CA ILE A 846 24.47 25.88 -68.85
C ILE A 846 25.95 25.93 -69.26
N GLU A 847 26.88 25.57 -68.39
CA GLU A 847 28.31 25.50 -68.71
C GLU A 847 28.59 24.45 -69.81
N SER A 848 27.94 23.29 -69.71
CA SER A 848 28.06 22.23 -70.71
C SER A 848 27.52 22.67 -72.08
N SER A 849 26.45 23.46 -72.12
CA SER A 849 25.92 24.01 -73.37
C SER A 849 26.81 25.11 -73.94
N LEU A 850 27.39 25.98 -73.12
CA LEU A 850 28.30 27.03 -73.57
C LEU A 850 29.60 26.46 -74.17
N MET A 851 30.18 25.41 -73.56
CA MET A 851 31.40 24.75 -74.06
C MET A 851 31.21 24.15 -75.46
N GLN A 852 30.03 23.62 -75.77
CA GLN A 852 29.75 23.05 -77.10
C GLN A 852 29.64 24.10 -78.22
N TRP A 853 29.39 25.37 -77.88
CA TRP A 853 29.12 26.43 -78.85
C TRP A 853 30.22 27.49 -78.94
N GLN A 854 31.26 27.39 -78.12
CA GLN A 854 32.43 28.29 -78.11
C GLN A 854 33.21 28.32 -79.44
N CYS A 855 33.11 27.27 -80.27
CA CYS A 855 33.83 27.14 -81.55
C CYS A 855 33.02 27.52 -82.80
N LYS A 856 31.77 27.99 -82.68
CA LYS A 856 30.90 28.32 -83.84
C LYS A 856 30.82 29.82 -84.12
N SER A 857 30.97 30.22 -85.39
CA SER A 857 30.94 31.62 -85.83
C SER A 857 29.58 32.30 -85.55
N GLY A 858 29.60 33.47 -84.91
CA GLY A 858 28.40 34.29 -84.63
C GLY A 858 27.92 34.31 -83.17
N ALA A 859 28.49 33.49 -82.28
CA ALA A 859 28.10 33.40 -80.86
C ALA A 859 29.17 33.90 -79.86
N GLY A 860 30.30 34.44 -80.33
CA GLY A 860 31.45 34.79 -79.51
C GLY A 860 31.18 35.84 -78.42
N GLU A 861 30.43 36.89 -78.74
CA GLU A 861 30.10 37.95 -77.77
C GLU A 861 29.16 37.45 -76.66
N TYR A 862 28.15 36.65 -77.00
CA TYR A 862 27.19 36.11 -76.04
C TYR A 862 27.80 35.02 -75.13
N THR A 863 28.70 34.20 -75.67
CA THR A 863 29.42 33.20 -74.86
C THR A 863 30.34 33.86 -73.84
N GLN A 864 31.06 34.92 -74.21
CA GLN A 864 31.90 35.69 -73.27
C GLN A 864 31.08 36.34 -72.16
N LEU A 865 29.93 36.94 -72.49
CA LEU A 865 29.01 37.52 -71.50
C LEU A 865 28.43 36.46 -70.56
N ALA A 866 28.04 35.29 -71.07
CA ALA A 866 27.52 34.19 -70.26
C ALA A 866 28.59 33.62 -69.30
N TRP A 867 29.84 33.50 -69.75
CA TRP A 867 30.96 33.10 -68.89
C TRP A 867 31.25 34.10 -67.78
N MET A 868 31.20 35.41 -68.08
CA MET A 868 31.36 36.47 -67.08
C MET A 868 30.30 36.38 -65.97
N VAL A 869 29.04 36.15 -66.35
CA VAL A 869 27.95 35.97 -65.37
C VAL A 869 28.10 34.67 -64.57
N LEU A 870 28.57 33.57 -65.19
CA LEU A 870 28.84 32.31 -64.50
C LEU A 870 30.00 32.42 -63.48
N GLN A 871 31.08 33.13 -63.83
CA GLN A 871 32.21 33.38 -62.92
C GLN A 871 31.77 34.19 -61.70
N HIS A 872 31.04 35.29 -61.93
CA HIS A 872 30.44 36.08 -60.86
C HIS A 872 29.47 35.26 -59.98
N ALA A 873 28.72 34.31 -60.56
CA ALA A 873 27.79 33.45 -59.83
C ALA A 873 28.48 32.37 -58.96
N LYS A 874 29.67 31.90 -59.36
CA LYS A 874 30.48 30.92 -58.62
C LYS A 874 31.34 31.55 -57.52
N GLY A 875 31.39 32.90 -57.45
CA GLY A 875 32.21 33.62 -56.47
C GLY A 875 33.71 33.60 -56.81
N GLU A 876 34.05 33.26 -58.05
CA GLU A 876 35.42 33.42 -58.56
C GLU A 876 35.58 34.84 -59.11
N PRO A 877 36.67 35.55 -58.76
CA PRO A 877 36.89 36.94 -59.14
C PRO A 877 37.04 37.16 -60.65
#